data_AF-A0A1H4T2T0-F1
#
_entry.id   AF-A0A1H4T2T0-F1
#
_cell.length_a   1.000
_cell.length_b   1.000
_cell.length_c   1.000
_cell.angle_alpha   90.00
_cell.angle_beta   90.00
_cell.angle_gamma   90.00
#
_symmetry.space_group_name_H-M   'P 1'
#
loop_
_entity.id
_entity.type
_entity.pdbx_description
1 polymer ?
#
loop_
_entity_poly.entity_id
_entity_poly.type
_entity_poly.pdbx_seq_one_letter_code
_entity_poly.pdbx_strand_id
1 'polypeptide(L)'
;MTTTEAPKKKPWYRSLFVQVLIGIAAGIATGIFFPGFSDHLAPLGQGFIKLIKMLVSPLIFLVVVTGIAKVGSMAALGKIGAKALLWFTVCTTFALALGLVVGNVVRPGAGLNIDPSTLDASALDEKTHGEHLPGGVDFVMNIIPTSVVDAFAKNNLLQVLLFAVLFGVALAAISEKVQPVLLEVIDQAMHVIFRIVSYIMYLAPIGAFGAMAFTVGNYGADSLKSFGMLVLACYGAAVVFILILAVAVRLITGVSTWKFLKYCREEFMLALGTGSSEAVMPSVIKKLDAAGCDRSVVGLVIPTGYSFNLDGAAIYLSLSMMFLAQAVGVDLSVGQQITIMGILILSSKGMAGVPGSAFVALSATAAAVGAFPVAAVALLLGADRLMDSMRVATNLLGNCLATFVIARWEGLLDTEKMKAVLEGTLVVDDPDDVRAHPGHGAAAFPPPPMPCRRSRPATGRPPMPKERSMSDATAPSGADATVAILGSWGYYGLLDDARSYPVDTPYGAPSDDVVIGTAHGRRVAYLTRSGRERNIPPHRINHRANVWALHHLGVRHILAATPAGAFDPAVGVGTVVVPDQLVDRTGRTDDTFHDDEDVRVSFAQPFSDPTRAAAIAALRDQRWVVADGGVVVAIRGPRFSTAAESRWYAAQGWDVVSTTPYPEAALARELGMGYACVALVTDHDVIAETPWPVSQERVQEELDANTLRLREALVRAAATLS
;
A
#
# COMPACT_ATOMS: atom_id res chain seq x y z
N MET A 1 -2.74 39.00 0.19
CA MET A 1 -3.68 38.08 -0.47
C MET A 1 -3.03 37.64 -1.77
N THR A 2 -2.28 36.55 -1.75
CA THR A 2 -1.76 35.91 -2.96
C THR A 2 -2.61 34.68 -3.19
N THR A 3 -3.41 34.71 -4.25
CA THR A 3 -4.27 33.61 -4.68
C THR A 3 -3.40 32.45 -5.12
N THR A 4 -3.35 31.40 -4.30
CA THR A 4 -2.78 30.10 -4.65
C THR A 4 -3.53 29.58 -5.87
N GLU A 5 -2.87 29.52 -7.03
CA GLU A 5 -3.48 28.99 -8.24
C GLU A 5 -3.77 27.50 -7.99
N ALA A 6 -5.06 27.13 -8.07
CA ALA A 6 -5.50 25.77 -7.87
C ALA A 6 -4.82 24.82 -8.88
N PRO A 7 -4.48 23.58 -8.50
CA PRO A 7 -3.86 22.63 -9.41
C PRO A 7 -4.67 22.53 -10.70
N LYS A 8 -4.02 22.75 -11.86
CA LYS A 8 -4.68 22.67 -13.18
C LYS A 8 -5.39 21.33 -13.28
N LYS A 9 -6.73 21.36 -13.26
CA LYS A 9 -7.57 20.16 -13.40
C LYS A 9 -7.16 19.44 -14.68
N LYS A 10 -6.81 18.15 -14.57
CA LYS A 10 -6.51 17.30 -15.73
C LYS A 10 -7.68 17.40 -16.73
N PRO A 11 -7.44 17.45 -18.05
CA PRO A 11 -8.51 17.51 -19.04
C PRO A 11 -9.47 16.35 -18.84
N TRP A 12 -10.78 16.63 -18.86
CA TRP A 12 -11.82 15.66 -18.52
C TRP A 12 -11.72 14.35 -19.33
N TYR A 13 -11.33 14.41 -20.60
CA TYR A 13 -11.15 13.25 -21.48
C TYR A 13 -9.95 12.36 -21.13
N ARG A 14 -9.01 12.82 -20.30
CA ARG A 14 -7.87 12.00 -19.83
C ARG A 14 -8.21 11.16 -18.60
N SER A 15 -9.31 11.45 -17.91
CA SER A 15 -9.75 10.66 -16.76
C SER A 15 -10.26 9.29 -17.20
N LEU A 16 -9.78 8.24 -16.55
CA LEU A 16 -10.22 6.87 -16.80
C LEU A 16 -11.73 6.74 -16.57
N PHE A 17 -12.27 7.40 -15.55
CA PHE A 17 -13.71 7.55 -15.32
C PHE A 17 -14.50 7.94 -16.57
N VAL A 18 -14.06 9.01 -17.25
CA VAL A 18 -14.75 9.55 -18.43
C VAL A 18 -14.64 8.58 -19.60
N GLN A 19 -13.47 7.95 -19.78
CA GLN A 19 -13.27 6.98 -20.85
C GLN A 19 -14.15 5.74 -20.66
N VAL A 20 -14.25 5.21 -19.44
CA VAL A 20 -15.14 4.10 -19.11
C VAL A 20 -16.60 4.47 -19.34
N LEU A 21 -17.03 5.67 -18.94
CA LEU A 21 -18.40 6.14 -19.18
C LEU A 21 -18.72 6.26 -20.68
N ILE A 22 -17.79 6.79 -21.48
CA ILE A 22 -17.91 6.84 -22.94
C ILE A 22 -18.01 5.42 -23.50
N GLY A 23 -17.17 4.49 -23.03
CA GLY A 23 -17.21 3.08 -23.43
C GLY A 23 -18.56 2.43 -23.14
N ILE A 24 -19.09 2.59 -21.94
CA ILE A 24 -20.42 2.09 -21.55
C ILE A 24 -21.51 2.69 -22.43
N ALA A 25 -21.54 4.02 -22.60
CA ALA A 25 -22.56 4.69 -23.41
C ALA A 25 -22.50 4.26 -24.88
N ALA A 26 -21.29 4.15 -25.45
CA ALA A 26 -21.09 3.65 -26.81
C ALA A 26 -21.51 2.17 -26.95
N GLY A 27 -21.27 1.37 -25.91
CA GLY A 27 -21.68 -0.04 -25.86
C GLY A 27 -23.19 -0.17 -25.88
N ILE A 28 -23.88 0.56 -25.00
CA ILE A 28 -25.36 0.61 -24.96
C ILE A 28 -25.92 1.05 -26.31
N ALA A 29 -25.40 2.12 -26.90
CA ALA A 29 -25.83 2.59 -28.21
C ALA A 29 -25.63 1.52 -29.30
N THR A 30 -24.48 0.84 -29.30
CA THR A 30 -24.20 -0.25 -30.24
C THR A 30 -25.17 -1.41 -30.07
N GLY A 31 -25.47 -1.80 -28.82
CA GLY A 31 -26.44 -2.87 -28.54
C GLY A 31 -27.86 -2.54 -29.01
N ILE A 32 -28.31 -1.28 -28.90
CA ILE A 32 -29.65 -0.86 -29.33
C ILE A 32 -29.73 -0.74 -30.87
N PHE A 33 -28.76 -0.08 -31.50
CA PHE A 33 -28.83 0.25 -32.92
C PHE A 33 -28.27 -0.84 -33.84
N PHE A 34 -27.38 -1.71 -33.33
CA PHE A 34 -26.70 -2.74 -34.11
C PHE A 34 -26.67 -4.11 -33.37
N PRO A 35 -27.83 -4.68 -32.98
CA PRO A 35 -27.89 -5.91 -32.18
C PRO A 35 -27.21 -7.12 -32.85
N GLY A 36 -27.30 -7.26 -34.18
CA GLY A 36 -26.61 -8.34 -34.89
C GLY A 36 -25.08 -8.25 -34.84
N PHE A 37 -24.51 -7.06 -34.63
CA PHE A 37 -23.06 -6.87 -34.48
C PHE A 37 -22.60 -7.02 -33.03
N SER A 38 -23.47 -6.81 -32.04
CA SER A 38 -23.09 -6.86 -30.63
C SER A 38 -22.62 -8.24 -30.14
N ASP A 39 -23.06 -9.31 -30.79
CA ASP A 39 -22.65 -10.68 -30.47
C ASP A 39 -21.14 -10.87 -30.66
N HIS A 40 -20.58 -10.25 -31.69
CA HIS A 40 -19.15 -10.28 -32.01
C HIS A 40 -18.29 -9.44 -31.06
N LEU A 41 -18.91 -8.60 -30.21
CA LEU A 41 -18.19 -7.75 -29.25
C LEU A 41 -17.99 -8.40 -27.88
N ALA A 42 -18.62 -9.56 -27.62
CA ALA A 42 -18.43 -10.33 -26.39
C ALA A 42 -16.95 -10.61 -26.03
N PRO A 43 -16.06 -10.95 -26.99
CA PRO A 43 -14.65 -11.23 -26.70
C PRO A 43 -13.89 -10.05 -26.09
N LEU A 44 -14.31 -8.81 -26.36
CA LEU A 44 -13.66 -7.62 -25.78
C LEU A 44 -13.88 -7.55 -24.26
N GLY A 45 -15.14 -7.76 -23.83
CA GLY A 45 -15.48 -7.80 -22.40
C GLY A 45 -14.90 -9.02 -21.70
N GLN A 46 -15.05 -10.21 -22.30
CA GLN A 46 -14.53 -11.45 -21.74
C GLN A 46 -13.00 -11.46 -21.67
N GLY A 47 -12.32 -10.93 -22.68
CA GLY A 47 -10.87 -10.79 -22.71
C GLY A 47 -10.36 -9.88 -21.60
N PHE A 48 -11.01 -8.73 -21.39
CA PHE A 48 -10.67 -7.83 -20.29
C PHE A 48 -10.83 -8.50 -18.91
N ILE A 49 -11.97 -9.18 -18.68
CA ILE A 49 -12.20 -9.91 -17.42
C ILE A 49 -11.15 -11.01 -17.23
N LYS A 50 -10.78 -11.74 -18.29
CA LYS A 50 -9.77 -12.80 -18.24
C LYS A 50 -8.38 -12.25 -17.89
N LEU A 51 -8.01 -11.08 -18.40
CA LEU A 51 -6.76 -10.40 -18.06
C LEU A 51 -6.69 -10.02 -16.58
N ILE A 52 -7.78 -9.50 -16.00
CA ILE A 52 -7.79 -9.20 -14.56
C ILE A 52 -7.79 -10.47 -13.73
N LYS A 53 -8.65 -11.46 -14.05
CA LYS A 53 -8.73 -12.74 -13.34
C LYS A 53 -7.37 -13.42 -13.19
N MET A 54 -6.52 -13.35 -14.22
CA MET A 54 -5.15 -13.87 -14.19
C MET A 54 -4.30 -13.32 -13.03
N LEU A 55 -4.53 -12.08 -12.61
CA LEU A 55 -3.75 -11.41 -11.56
C LEU A 55 -4.34 -11.55 -10.16
N VAL A 56 -5.61 -11.94 -10.04
CA VAL A 56 -6.34 -11.95 -8.76
C VAL A 56 -5.70 -12.92 -7.77
N SER A 57 -5.47 -14.18 -8.16
CA SER A 57 -4.93 -15.18 -7.23
C SER A 57 -3.51 -14.86 -6.73
N PRO A 58 -2.53 -14.54 -7.59
CA PRO A 58 -1.22 -14.08 -7.15
C PRO A 58 -1.29 -12.84 -6.25
N LEU A 59 -2.15 -11.86 -6.60
CA LEU A 59 -2.28 -10.65 -5.81
C LEU A 59 -2.83 -10.93 -4.41
N ILE A 60 -3.91 -11.70 -4.30
CA ILE A 60 -4.51 -12.05 -3.00
C ILE A 60 -3.46 -12.74 -2.14
N PHE A 61 -2.71 -13.69 -2.69
CA PHE A 61 -1.63 -14.36 -1.97
C PHE A 61 -0.62 -13.36 -1.41
N LEU A 62 -0.08 -12.47 -2.24
CA LEU A 62 0.92 -11.49 -1.80
C LEU A 62 0.37 -10.50 -0.76
N VAL A 63 -0.85 -9.99 -0.97
CA VAL A 63 -1.48 -9.03 -0.05
C VAL A 63 -1.79 -9.67 1.30
N VAL A 64 -2.33 -10.89 1.32
CA VAL A 64 -2.64 -11.62 2.56
C VAL A 64 -1.35 -11.97 3.30
N VAL A 65 -0.35 -12.52 2.61
CA VAL A 65 0.93 -12.91 3.22
C VAL A 65 1.64 -11.70 3.82
N THR A 66 1.75 -10.59 3.09
CA THR A 66 2.37 -9.36 3.61
C THR A 66 1.57 -8.75 4.77
N GLY A 67 0.24 -8.80 4.71
CA GLY A 67 -0.63 -8.35 5.79
C GLY A 67 -0.44 -9.15 7.08
N ILE A 68 -0.41 -10.47 6.99
CA ILE A 68 -0.27 -11.37 8.16
C ILE A 68 1.11 -11.25 8.78
N ALA A 69 2.15 -11.31 7.95
CA ALA A 69 3.51 -11.32 8.43
C ALA A 69 3.95 -9.98 9.06
N LYS A 70 3.28 -8.88 8.73
CA LYS A 70 3.46 -7.57 9.39
C LYS A 70 2.75 -7.46 10.75
N VAL A 71 1.64 -8.19 10.96
CA VAL A 71 0.89 -8.19 12.23
C VAL A 71 1.52 -9.11 13.28
N GLY A 72 2.20 -10.18 12.85
CA GLY A 72 3.00 -11.05 13.72
C GLY A 72 2.21 -11.88 14.75
N SER A 73 0.87 -11.76 14.85
CA SER A 73 0.06 -12.52 15.81
C SER A 73 -1.13 -13.24 15.18
N MET A 74 -1.14 -14.57 15.31
CA MET A 74 -2.23 -15.45 14.86
C MET A 74 -3.56 -15.15 15.58
N ALA A 75 -3.49 -14.76 16.86
CA ALA A 75 -4.65 -14.41 17.66
C ALA A 75 -5.34 -13.13 17.16
N ALA A 76 -4.59 -12.11 16.70
CA ALA A 76 -5.20 -10.92 16.10
C ALA A 76 -5.88 -11.27 14.77
N LEU A 77 -5.23 -12.08 13.93
CA LEU A 77 -5.79 -12.48 12.65
C LEU A 77 -7.10 -13.26 12.79
N GLY A 78 -7.14 -14.23 13.71
CA GLY A 78 -8.36 -14.99 14.01
C GLY A 78 -9.51 -14.10 14.47
N LYS A 79 -9.21 -13.05 15.27
CA LYS A 79 -10.22 -12.05 15.69
C LYS A 79 -10.74 -11.22 14.52
N ILE A 80 -9.86 -10.72 13.65
CA ILE A 80 -10.23 -9.97 12.43
C ILE A 80 -11.17 -10.84 11.56
N GLY A 81 -10.76 -12.08 11.27
CA GLY A 81 -11.53 -13.01 10.44
C GLY A 81 -12.89 -13.37 11.06
N ALA A 82 -12.93 -13.68 12.36
CA ALA A 82 -14.18 -14.01 13.05
C ALA A 82 -15.16 -12.83 13.08
N LYS A 83 -14.67 -11.60 13.35
CA LYS A 83 -15.51 -10.40 13.29
C LYS A 83 -16.00 -10.13 11.87
N ALA A 84 -15.17 -10.37 10.85
CA ALA A 84 -15.57 -10.23 9.46
C ALA A 84 -16.69 -11.24 9.09
N LEU A 85 -16.54 -12.52 9.42
CA LEU A 85 -17.58 -13.53 9.19
C LEU A 85 -18.89 -13.23 9.93
N LEU A 86 -18.81 -12.73 11.16
CA LEU A 86 -19.98 -12.28 11.91
C LEU A 86 -20.68 -11.12 11.19
N TRP A 87 -19.93 -10.09 10.81
CA TRP A 87 -20.45 -8.94 10.05
C TRP A 87 -21.10 -9.38 8.75
N PHE A 88 -20.44 -10.25 7.98
CA PHE A 88 -20.96 -10.77 6.71
C PHE A 88 -22.26 -11.54 6.91
N THR A 89 -22.33 -12.38 7.94
CA THR A 89 -23.55 -13.14 8.24
C THR A 89 -24.70 -12.22 8.60
N VAL A 90 -24.46 -11.19 9.40
CA VAL A 90 -25.47 -10.18 9.76
C VAL A 90 -25.95 -9.41 8.52
N CYS A 91 -25.03 -8.91 7.69
CA CYS A 91 -25.37 -8.17 6.48
C CYS A 91 -26.14 -9.02 5.47
N THR A 92 -25.68 -10.25 5.21
CA THR A 92 -26.35 -11.19 4.29
C THR A 92 -27.75 -11.56 4.80
N THR A 93 -27.91 -11.79 6.11
CA THR A 93 -29.22 -12.09 6.70
C THR A 93 -30.17 -10.90 6.52
N PHE A 94 -29.69 -9.69 6.76
CA PHE A 94 -30.47 -8.47 6.56
C PHE A 94 -30.84 -8.26 5.07
N ALA A 95 -29.90 -8.52 4.16
CA ALA A 95 -30.12 -8.46 2.71
C ALA A 95 -31.21 -9.45 2.24
N LEU A 96 -31.16 -10.70 2.71
CA LEU A 96 -32.18 -11.72 2.41
C LEU A 96 -33.54 -11.33 2.96
N ALA A 97 -33.60 -10.90 4.23
CA ALA A 97 -34.84 -10.48 4.85
C ALA A 97 -35.46 -9.29 4.11
N LEU A 98 -34.64 -8.30 3.73
CA LEU A 98 -35.09 -7.15 2.94
C LEU A 98 -35.65 -7.60 1.59
N GLY A 99 -34.98 -8.50 0.87
CA GLY A 99 -35.47 -8.99 -0.41
C GLY A 99 -36.80 -9.74 -0.28
N LEU A 100 -36.98 -10.57 0.75
CA LEU A 100 -38.27 -11.20 1.05
C LEU A 100 -39.36 -10.17 1.35
N VAL A 101 -39.07 -9.15 2.17
CA VAL A 101 -40.02 -8.08 2.50
C VAL A 101 -40.43 -7.31 1.24
N VAL A 102 -39.47 -6.89 0.41
CA VAL A 102 -39.76 -6.20 -0.85
C VAL A 102 -40.56 -7.11 -1.78
N GLY A 103 -40.26 -8.41 -1.85
CA GLY A 103 -41.01 -9.36 -2.66
C GLY A 103 -42.47 -9.51 -2.24
N ASN A 104 -42.76 -9.46 -0.93
CA ASN A 104 -44.14 -9.47 -0.40
C ASN A 104 -44.91 -8.17 -0.68
N VAL A 105 -44.22 -7.03 -0.61
CA VAL A 105 -44.83 -5.70 -0.77
C VAL A 105 -45.05 -5.35 -2.24
N VAL A 106 -44.01 -5.51 -3.07
CA VAL A 106 -44.04 -5.12 -4.49
C VAL A 106 -44.75 -6.19 -5.33
N ARG A 107 -44.63 -7.47 -4.95
CA ARG A 107 -45.20 -8.62 -5.66
C ARG A 107 -44.83 -8.67 -7.16
N PRO A 108 -43.53 -8.67 -7.52
CA PRO A 108 -43.07 -8.53 -8.89
C PRO A 108 -43.51 -9.64 -9.85
N GLY A 109 -43.89 -10.83 -9.34
CA GLY A 109 -44.34 -11.95 -10.18
C GLY A 109 -45.86 -12.05 -10.32
N ALA A 110 -46.63 -11.25 -9.59
CA ALA A 110 -48.08 -11.34 -9.60
C ALA A 110 -48.66 -10.96 -10.97
N GLY A 111 -49.60 -11.77 -11.47
CA GLY A 111 -50.29 -11.53 -12.74
C GLY A 111 -49.62 -12.13 -13.98
N LEU A 112 -48.46 -12.78 -13.84
CA LEU A 112 -47.82 -13.51 -14.95
C LEU A 112 -48.52 -14.84 -15.25
N ASN A 113 -49.06 -15.53 -14.22
CA ASN A 113 -49.84 -16.76 -14.32
C ASN A 113 -49.25 -17.79 -15.30
N ILE A 114 -47.95 -18.07 -15.17
CA ILE A 114 -47.22 -18.95 -16.06
C ILE A 114 -47.57 -20.40 -15.71
N ASP A 115 -48.00 -21.16 -16.71
CA ASP A 115 -48.28 -22.58 -16.56
C ASP A 115 -46.97 -23.36 -16.36
N PRO A 116 -46.76 -24.03 -15.21
CA PRO A 116 -45.52 -24.74 -14.94
C PRO A 116 -45.22 -25.90 -15.91
N SER A 117 -46.23 -26.42 -16.60
CA SER A 117 -46.07 -27.49 -17.59
C SER A 117 -45.39 -27.05 -18.89
N THR A 118 -45.32 -25.73 -19.13
CA THR A 118 -44.70 -25.14 -20.32
C THR A 118 -43.21 -24.80 -20.13
N LEU A 119 -42.68 -25.06 -18.93
CA LEU A 119 -41.31 -24.70 -18.55
C LEU A 119 -40.32 -25.79 -18.94
N ASP A 120 -39.30 -25.41 -19.71
CA ASP A 120 -38.22 -26.31 -20.12
C ASP A 120 -37.08 -26.30 -19.09
N ALA A 121 -36.89 -27.43 -18.41
CA ALA A 121 -35.80 -27.62 -17.45
C ALA A 121 -34.42 -27.77 -18.13
N SER A 122 -34.35 -28.08 -19.43
CA SER A 122 -33.08 -28.30 -20.13
C SER A 122 -32.26 -27.01 -20.31
N ALA A 123 -32.93 -25.86 -20.43
CA ALA A 123 -32.28 -24.54 -20.48
C ALA A 123 -31.55 -24.18 -19.16
N LEU A 124 -31.97 -24.79 -18.04
CA LEU A 124 -31.33 -24.61 -16.74
C LEU A 124 -30.01 -25.39 -16.66
N ASP A 125 -29.98 -26.61 -17.19
CA ASP A 125 -28.79 -27.48 -17.22
C ASP A 125 -27.64 -26.86 -18.01
N GLU A 126 -27.94 -26.09 -19.06
CA GLU A 126 -26.93 -25.37 -19.83
C GLU A 126 -26.22 -24.28 -18.99
N LYS A 127 -26.95 -23.65 -18.05
CA LYS A 127 -26.42 -22.56 -17.21
C LYS A 127 -25.82 -23.03 -15.90
N THR A 128 -26.30 -24.14 -15.36
CA THR A 128 -25.72 -24.79 -14.17
C THR A 128 -24.59 -25.76 -14.53
N HIS A 129 -24.45 -26.13 -15.81
CA HIS A 129 -23.54 -27.18 -16.28
C HIS A 129 -23.72 -28.52 -15.56
N GLY A 130 -24.94 -28.79 -15.06
CA GLY A 130 -25.23 -29.95 -14.21
C GLY A 130 -24.56 -29.91 -12.84
N GLU A 131 -23.97 -28.78 -12.44
CA GLU A 131 -23.36 -28.65 -11.12
C GLU A 131 -24.40 -28.61 -10.00
N HIS A 132 -24.02 -29.16 -8.86
CA HIS A 132 -24.79 -29.15 -7.64
C HIS A 132 -24.02 -28.37 -6.58
N LEU A 133 -24.75 -27.68 -5.70
CA LEU A 133 -24.12 -27.06 -4.55
C LEU A 133 -23.46 -28.15 -3.69
N PRO A 134 -22.15 -28.04 -3.38
CA PRO A 134 -21.49 -29.00 -2.53
C PRO A 134 -22.17 -29.04 -1.15
N GLY A 135 -22.31 -30.24 -0.58
CA GLY A 135 -22.80 -30.39 0.79
C GLY A 135 -21.90 -29.64 1.78
N GLY A 136 -22.39 -29.36 3.00
CA GLY A 136 -21.62 -28.58 3.98
C GLY A 136 -20.24 -29.17 4.29
N VAL A 137 -20.12 -30.50 4.32
CA VAL A 137 -18.84 -31.21 4.49
C VAL A 137 -17.97 -31.07 3.24
N ASP A 138 -18.53 -31.26 2.05
CA ASP A 138 -17.80 -31.14 0.78
C ASP A 138 -17.30 -29.71 0.57
N PHE A 139 -18.07 -28.70 0.95
CA PHE A 139 -17.64 -27.30 0.92
C PHE A 139 -16.40 -27.08 1.78
N VAL A 140 -16.41 -27.57 3.03
CA VAL A 140 -15.25 -27.46 3.94
C VAL A 140 -14.04 -28.22 3.38
N MET A 141 -14.25 -29.42 2.83
CA MET A 141 -13.18 -30.19 2.21
C MET A 141 -12.61 -29.48 0.97
N ASN A 142 -13.45 -28.81 0.17
CA ASN A 142 -13.04 -28.07 -1.02
C ASN A 142 -12.24 -26.79 -0.70
N ILE A 143 -12.23 -26.32 0.56
CA ILE A 143 -11.34 -25.24 1.01
C ILE A 143 -9.88 -25.70 0.97
N ILE A 144 -9.61 -27.00 1.17
CA ILE A 144 -8.27 -27.57 1.15
C ILE A 144 -7.94 -27.96 -0.30
N PRO A 145 -6.97 -27.30 -0.96
CA PRO A 145 -6.61 -27.65 -2.32
C PRO A 145 -5.91 -29.01 -2.39
N THR A 146 -6.15 -29.74 -3.48
CA THR A 146 -5.38 -30.96 -3.80
C THR A 146 -3.91 -30.65 -4.08
N SER A 147 -3.65 -29.48 -4.67
CA SER A 147 -2.32 -28.91 -4.88
C SER A 147 -2.40 -27.39 -4.86
N VAL A 148 -1.41 -26.74 -4.25
CA VAL A 148 -1.28 -25.28 -4.25
C VAL A 148 -1.27 -24.74 -5.69
N VAL A 149 -0.53 -25.40 -6.59
CA VAL A 149 -0.42 -24.97 -7.99
C VAL A 149 -1.78 -25.05 -8.69
N ASP A 150 -2.60 -26.06 -8.41
CA ASP A 150 -3.95 -26.20 -8.97
C ASP A 150 -4.88 -25.08 -8.51
N ALA A 151 -4.80 -24.68 -7.23
CA ALA A 151 -5.56 -23.57 -6.67
C ALA A 151 -5.28 -22.26 -7.41
N PHE A 152 -4.01 -21.95 -7.68
CA PHE A 152 -3.62 -20.77 -8.47
C PHE A 152 -4.03 -20.91 -9.94
N ALA A 153 -3.83 -22.09 -10.55
CA ALA A 153 -4.14 -22.32 -11.96
C ALA A 153 -5.65 -22.20 -12.27
N LYS A 154 -6.50 -22.70 -11.37
CA LYS A 154 -7.97 -22.63 -11.49
C LYS A 154 -8.57 -21.34 -10.93
N ASN A 155 -7.74 -20.47 -10.35
CA ASN A 155 -8.19 -19.28 -9.62
C ASN A 155 -9.23 -19.60 -8.54
N ASN A 156 -8.99 -20.63 -7.71
CA ASN A 156 -9.84 -20.89 -6.56
C ASN A 156 -9.44 -19.97 -5.40
N LEU A 157 -10.15 -18.84 -5.26
CA LEU A 157 -9.81 -17.79 -4.30
C LEU A 157 -9.74 -18.30 -2.86
N LEU A 158 -10.66 -19.17 -2.45
CA LEU A 158 -10.75 -19.63 -1.07
C LEU A 158 -9.59 -20.58 -0.70
N GLN A 159 -9.19 -21.43 -1.65
CA GLN A 159 -8.01 -22.28 -1.51
C GLN A 159 -6.71 -21.46 -1.46
N VAL A 160 -6.60 -20.44 -2.34
CA VAL A 160 -5.46 -19.52 -2.34
C VAL A 160 -5.38 -18.73 -1.03
N LEU A 161 -6.52 -18.29 -0.50
CA LEU A 161 -6.60 -17.59 0.78
C LEU A 161 -6.16 -18.48 1.94
N LEU A 162 -6.63 -19.73 2.03
CA LEU A 162 -6.20 -20.68 3.06
C LEU A 162 -4.67 -20.85 3.03
N PHE A 163 -4.13 -21.10 1.84
CA PHE A 163 -2.68 -21.26 1.67
C PHE A 163 -1.92 -19.97 2.04
N ALA A 164 -2.40 -18.81 1.62
CA ALA A 164 -1.79 -17.52 1.95
C ALA A 164 -1.78 -17.26 3.47
N VAL A 165 -2.84 -17.65 4.19
CA VAL A 165 -2.90 -17.55 5.64
C VAL A 165 -1.85 -18.45 6.30
N LEU A 166 -1.80 -19.73 5.91
CA LEU A 166 -0.82 -20.67 6.44
C LEU A 166 0.61 -20.22 6.13
N PHE A 167 0.86 -19.75 4.91
CA PHE A 167 2.16 -19.25 4.48
C PHE A 167 2.56 -17.99 5.25
N GLY A 168 1.65 -17.02 5.42
CA GLY A 168 1.91 -15.79 6.16
C GLY A 168 2.23 -16.06 7.63
N VAL A 169 1.53 -17.01 8.26
CA VAL A 169 1.80 -17.43 9.65
C VAL A 169 3.14 -18.15 9.76
N ALA A 170 3.43 -19.07 8.83
CA ALA A 170 4.72 -19.76 8.80
C ALA A 170 5.87 -18.75 8.60
N LEU A 171 5.70 -17.78 7.69
CA LEU A 171 6.66 -16.71 7.43
C LEU A 171 6.87 -15.82 8.67
N ALA A 172 5.81 -15.53 9.43
CA ALA A 172 5.90 -14.80 10.68
C ALA A 172 6.65 -15.56 11.80
N ALA A 173 6.73 -16.89 11.69
CA ALA A 173 7.43 -17.75 12.64
C ALA A 173 8.89 -18.08 12.23
N ILE A 174 9.33 -17.64 11.04
CA ILE A 174 10.72 -17.80 10.58
C ILE A 174 11.64 -16.88 11.39
N SER A 175 12.90 -17.27 11.54
CA SER A 175 13.95 -16.48 12.20
C SER A 175 13.92 -15.01 11.78
N GLU A 176 14.03 -14.11 12.76
CA GLU A 176 14.03 -12.64 12.63
C GLU A 176 15.08 -12.10 11.63
N LYS A 177 16.08 -12.91 11.24
CA LYS A 177 17.06 -12.57 10.20
C LYS A 177 16.56 -12.78 8.77
N VAL A 178 15.72 -13.79 8.55
CA VAL A 178 15.30 -14.24 7.21
C VAL A 178 13.92 -13.68 6.85
N GLN A 179 13.04 -13.54 7.84
CA GLN A 179 11.69 -13.03 7.65
C GLN A 179 11.65 -11.65 6.94
N PRO A 180 12.44 -10.63 7.32
CA PRO A 180 12.37 -9.31 6.67
C PRO A 180 12.78 -9.35 5.20
N VAL A 181 13.79 -10.16 4.85
CA VAL A 181 14.27 -10.32 3.47
C VAL A 181 13.18 -10.95 2.60
N LEU A 182 12.54 -12.01 3.08
CA LEU A 182 11.43 -12.64 2.37
C LEU A 182 10.24 -11.71 2.23
N LEU A 183 9.94 -10.92 3.27
CA LEU A 183 8.87 -9.93 3.21
C LEU A 183 9.15 -8.83 2.20
N GLU A 184 10.38 -8.34 2.12
CA GLU A 184 10.78 -7.34 1.14
C GLU A 184 10.63 -7.87 -0.29
N VAL A 185 11.05 -9.12 -0.56
CA VAL A 185 10.84 -9.76 -1.87
C VAL A 185 9.35 -9.87 -2.21
N ILE A 186 8.50 -10.27 -1.26
CA ILE A 186 7.06 -10.42 -1.46
C ILE A 186 6.39 -9.04 -1.67
N ASP A 187 6.81 -8.01 -0.93
CA ASP A 187 6.30 -6.64 -1.07
C ASP A 187 6.69 -6.04 -2.43
N GLN A 188 7.92 -6.26 -2.89
CA GLN A 188 8.35 -5.87 -4.25
C GLN A 188 7.58 -6.62 -5.35
N ALA A 189 7.38 -7.93 -5.20
CA ALA A 189 6.55 -8.71 -6.12
C ALA A 189 5.12 -8.16 -6.18
N MET A 190 4.55 -7.76 -5.03
CA MET A 190 3.23 -7.15 -4.94
C MET A 190 3.18 -5.82 -5.71
N HIS A 191 4.19 -4.97 -5.57
CA HIS A 191 4.31 -3.72 -6.32
C HIS A 191 4.38 -3.94 -7.84
N VAL A 192 5.08 -4.98 -8.30
CA VAL A 192 5.10 -5.36 -9.71
C VAL A 192 3.70 -5.75 -10.19
N ILE A 193 2.97 -6.60 -9.43
CA ILE A 193 1.60 -6.98 -9.80
C ILE A 193 0.67 -5.76 -9.84
N PHE A 194 0.75 -4.85 -8.87
CA PHE A 194 -0.01 -3.61 -8.90
C PHE A 194 0.31 -2.75 -10.13
N ARG A 195 1.56 -2.71 -10.58
CA ARG A 195 1.94 -1.99 -11.80
C ARG A 195 1.30 -2.62 -13.04
N ILE A 196 1.27 -3.95 -13.13
CA ILE A 196 0.61 -4.68 -14.22
C ILE A 196 -0.90 -4.41 -14.21
N VAL A 197 -1.54 -4.40 -13.03
CA VAL A 197 -2.96 -4.03 -12.89
C VAL A 197 -3.21 -2.65 -13.51
N SER A 198 -2.42 -1.63 -13.14
CA SER A 198 -2.58 -0.29 -13.70
C SER A 198 -2.38 -0.25 -15.23
N TYR A 199 -1.55 -1.13 -15.81
CA TYR A 199 -1.42 -1.25 -17.27
C TYR A 199 -2.67 -1.86 -17.92
N ILE A 200 -3.25 -2.90 -17.32
CA ILE A 200 -4.47 -3.54 -17.84
C ILE A 200 -5.67 -2.58 -17.74
N MET A 201 -5.70 -1.72 -16.71
CA MET A 201 -6.77 -0.73 -16.53
C MET A 201 -6.91 0.24 -17.71
N TYR A 202 -5.89 0.44 -18.55
CA TYR A 202 -6.03 1.21 -19.79
C TYR A 202 -7.00 0.57 -20.81
N LEU A 203 -7.20 -0.74 -20.72
CA LEU A 203 -8.13 -1.50 -21.57
C LEU A 203 -9.56 -1.49 -21.02
N ALA A 204 -9.76 -0.98 -19.80
CA ALA A 204 -11.07 -0.97 -19.12
C ALA A 204 -12.21 -0.34 -19.95
N PRO A 205 -12.01 0.81 -20.65
CA PRO A 205 -13.06 1.38 -21.50
C PRO A 205 -13.51 0.45 -22.63
N ILE A 206 -12.56 -0.29 -23.23
CA ILE A 206 -12.82 -1.23 -24.33
C ILE A 206 -13.56 -2.47 -23.80
N GLY A 207 -13.14 -2.97 -22.64
CA GLY A 207 -13.83 -4.07 -21.95
C GLY A 207 -15.27 -3.73 -21.60
N ALA A 208 -15.50 -2.55 -20.99
CA ALA A 208 -16.83 -2.07 -20.64
C ALA A 208 -17.72 -1.84 -21.86
N PHE A 209 -17.16 -1.30 -22.96
CA PHE A 209 -17.85 -1.17 -24.24
C PHE A 209 -18.36 -2.51 -24.77
N GLY A 210 -17.48 -3.50 -24.89
CA GLY A 210 -17.85 -4.81 -25.44
C GLY A 210 -18.86 -5.57 -24.57
N ALA A 211 -18.68 -5.51 -23.24
CA ALA A 211 -19.59 -6.14 -22.28
C ALA A 211 -21.01 -5.53 -22.35
N MET A 212 -21.11 -4.19 -22.38
CA MET A 212 -22.40 -3.50 -22.46
C MET A 212 -23.07 -3.64 -23.82
N ALA A 213 -22.30 -3.61 -24.92
CA ALA A 213 -22.84 -3.87 -26.25
C ALA A 213 -23.48 -5.26 -26.34
N PHE A 214 -22.73 -6.30 -25.94
CA PHE A 214 -23.24 -7.68 -25.93
C PHE A 214 -24.50 -7.82 -25.06
N THR A 215 -24.47 -7.23 -23.86
CA THR A 215 -25.57 -7.35 -22.90
C THR A 215 -26.84 -6.65 -23.39
N VAL A 216 -26.72 -5.44 -23.93
CA VAL A 216 -27.89 -4.70 -24.42
C VAL A 216 -28.44 -5.27 -25.72
N GLY A 217 -27.58 -5.71 -26.64
CA GLY A 217 -28.04 -6.23 -27.93
C GLY A 217 -28.69 -7.61 -27.86
N ASN A 218 -28.26 -8.48 -26.93
CA ASN A 218 -28.88 -9.80 -26.75
C ASN A 218 -30.10 -9.79 -25.83
N TYR A 219 -30.20 -8.84 -24.90
CA TYR A 219 -31.16 -8.92 -23.80
C TYR A 219 -31.98 -7.63 -23.55
N GLY A 220 -31.75 -6.53 -24.27
CA GLY A 220 -32.13 -5.18 -23.80
C GLY A 220 -33.57 -4.70 -24.01
N ALA A 221 -34.27 -5.03 -25.10
CA ALA A 221 -35.57 -4.39 -25.41
C ALA A 221 -36.78 -5.26 -25.04
N ASP A 222 -36.78 -6.54 -25.42
CA ASP A 222 -37.96 -7.40 -25.27
C ASP A 222 -38.10 -7.98 -23.84
N SER A 223 -36.99 -8.30 -23.17
CA SER A 223 -36.95 -8.85 -21.81
C SER A 223 -37.42 -7.84 -20.75
N LEU A 224 -37.21 -6.55 -20.99
CA LEU A 224 -37.52 -5.49 -20.02
C LEU A 224 -39.03 -5.33 -19.79
N LYS A 225 -39.86 -5.74 -20.76
CA LYS A 225 -41.32 -5.57 -20.70
C LYS A 225 -41.99 -6.54 -19.72
N SER A 226 -41.49 -7.78 -19.62
CA SER A 226 -42.06 -8.82 -18.74
C SER A 226 -41.39 -8.89 -17.37
N PHE A 227 -40.13 -8.47 -17.26
CA PHE A 227 -39.34 -8.53 -16.01
C PHE A 227 -39.03 -7.16 -15.40
N GLY A 228 -39.52 -6.07 -16.00
CA GLY A 228 -39.22 -4.71 -15.56
C GLY A 228 -39.57 -4.47 -14.09
N MET A 229 -40.68 -5.01 -13.59
CA MET A 229 -41.07 -4.86 -12.18
C MET A 229 -40.13 -5.62 -11.23
N LEU A 230 -39.64 -6.80 -11.62
CA LEU A 230 -38.61 -7.53 -10.87
C LEU A 230 -37.29 -6.77 -10.83
N VAL A 231 -36.84 -6.25 -11.98
CA VAL A 231 -35.61 -5.47 -12.07
C VAL A 231 -35.71 -4.22 -11.19
N LEU A 232 -36.80 -3.45 -11.29
CA LEU A 232 -37.01 -2.26 -10.47
C LEU A 232 -37.07 -2.60 -8.96
N ALA A 233 -37.73 -3.69 -8.58
CA ALA A 233 -37.79 -4.15 -7.19
C ALA A 233 -36.38 -4.50 -6.65
N CYS A 234 -35.58 -5.21 -7.44
CA CYS A 234 -34.20 -5.57 -7.10
C CYS A 234 -33.31 -4.33 -6.93
N TYR A 235 -33.32 -3.39 -7.87
CA TYR A 235 -32.55 -2.15 -7.76
C TYR A 235 -33.03 -1.27 -6.60
N GLY A 236 -34.35 -1.16 -6.39
CA GLY A 236 -34.92 -0.44 -5.27
C GLY A 236 -34.50 -1.03 -3.92
N ALA A 237 -34.59 -2.35 -3.77
CA ALA A 237 -34.14 -3.04 -2.57
C ALA A 237 -32.64 -2.86 -2.32
N ALA A 238 -31.81 -2.91 -3.36
CA ALA A 238 -30.37 -2.65 -3.26
C ALA A 238 -30.07 -1.23 -2.81
N VAL A 239 -30.78 -0.22 -3.34
CA VAL A 239 -30.63 1.17 -2.87
C VAL A 239 -31.02 1.31 -1.40
N VAL A 240 -32.15 0.73 -0.99
CA VAL A 240 -32.59 0.75 0.42
C VAL A 240 -31.55 0.08 1.31
N PHE A 241 -31.03 -1.09 0.92
CA PHE A 241 -29.97 -1.79 1.64
C PHE A 241 -28.72 -0.92 1.78
N ILE A 242 -28.25 -0.31 0.69
CA ILE A 242 -27.07 0.55 0.68
C ILE A 242 -27.27 1.77 1.58
N LEU A 243 -28.45 2.38 1.59
CA LEU A 243 -28.75 3.52 2.47
C LEU A 243 -28.69 3.12 3.94
N ILE A 244 -29.28 1.97 4.30
CA ILE A 244 -29.26 1.46 5.67
C ILE A 244 -27.84 1.12 6.09
N LEU A 245 -27.08 0.42 5.23
CA LEU A 245 -25.68 0.09 5.46
C LEU A 245 -24.83 1.36 5.59
N ALA A 246 -25.06 2.38 4.76
CA ALA A 246 -24.36 3.65 4.82
C ALA A 246 -24.58 4.39 6.16
N VAL A 247 -25.82 4.36 6.69
CA VAL A 247 -26.12 4.91 8.02
C VAL A 247 -25.39 4.12 9.10
N ALA A 248 -25.50 2.78 9.09
CA ALA A 248 -24.85 1.93 10.08
C ALA A 248 -23.33 2.14 10.10
N VAL A 249 -22.69 2.13 8.93
CA VAL A 249 -21.24 2.33 8.80
C VAL A 249 -20.85 3.73 9.25
N ARG A 250 -21.59 4.76 8.86
CA ARG A 250 -21.33 6.13 9.32
C ARG A 250 -21.38 6.26 10.84
N LEU A 251 -22.33 5.57 11.50
CA LEU A 251 -22.44 5.57 12.96
C LEU A 251 -21.26 4.86 13.64
N ILE A 252 -20.74 3.79 13.03
CA ILE A 252 -19.65 2.99 13.62
C ILE A 252 -18.27 3.61 13.35
N THR A 253 -18.01 4.03 12.12
CA THR A 253 -16.67 4.42 11.64
C THR A 253 -16.52 5.91 11.37
N GLY A 254 -17.62 6.64 11.21
CA GLY A 254 -17.61 8.03 10.74
C GLY A 254 -17.38 8.18 9.23
N VAL A 255 -17.24 7.08 8.47
CA VAL A 255 -17.09 7.11 7.01
C VAL A 255 -18.37 7.67 6.36
N SER A 256 -18.18 8.54 5.36
CA SER A 256 -19.26 8.91 4.46
C SER A 256 -19.21 8.01 3.24
N THR A 257 -20.19 7.10 3.11
CA THR A 257 -20.32 6.20 1.94
C THR A 257 -20.36 6.97 0.64
N TRP A 258 -21.00 8.15 0.62
CA TRP A 258 -21.02 9.02 -0.56
C TRP A 258 -19.63 9.55 -0.95
N LYS A 259 -18.85 10.04 0.02
CA LYS A 259 -17.47 10.49 -0.23
C LYS A 259 -16.59 9.31 -0.70
N PHE A 260 -16.79 8.13 -0.11
CA PHE A 260 -16.08 6.92 -0.52
C PHE A 260 -16.45 6.47 -1.94
N LEU A 261 -17.74 6.47 -2.30
CA LEU A 261 -18.19 6.21 -3.67
C LEU A 261 -17.57 7.20 -4.67
N LYS A 262 -17.44 8.47 -4.29
CA LYS A 262 -16.77 9.49 -5.13
C LYS A 262 -15.27 9.20 -5.31
N TYR A 263 -14.61 8.71 -4.26
CA TYR A 263 -13.19 8.33 -4.27
C TYR A 263 -12.93 7.06 -5.12
N CYS A 264 -13.80 6.06 -5.03
CA CYS A 264 -13.72 4.80 -5.79
C CYS A 264 -14.61 4.76 -7.04
N ARG A 265 -15.00 5.92 -7.58
CA ARG A 265 -16.00 6.00 -8.66
C ARG A 265 -15.60 5.23 -9.92
N GLU A 266 -14.30 5.13 -10.20
CA GLU A 266 -13.78 4.47 -11.40
C GLU A 266 -13.96 2.96 -11.29
N GLU A 267 -13.67 2.40 -10.12
CA GLU A 267 -13.84 0.99 -9.79
C GLU A 267 -15.32 0.61 -9.80
N PHE A 268 -16.19 1.44 -9.21
CA PHE A 268 -17.63 1.16 -9.22
C PHE A 268 -18.23 1.21 -10.63
N MET A 269 -17.83 2.18 -11.47
CA MET A 269 -18.31 2.26 -12.85
C MET A 269 -17.79 1.09 -13.69
N LEU A 270 -16.53 0.69 -13.49
CA LEU A 270 -15.95 -0.44 -14.19
C LEU A 270 -16.58 -1.77 -13.76
N ALA A 271 -16.82 -1.98 -12.47
CA ALA A 271 -17.51 -3.15 -11.95
C ALA A 271 -18.95 -3.24 -12.49
N LEU A 272 -19.67 -2.11 -12.55
CA LEU A 272 -20.99 -2.02 -13.18
C LEU A 272 -20.94 -2.35 -14.67
N GLY A 273 -19.95 -1.78 -15.39
CA GLY A 273 -19.73 -1.93 -16.82
C GLY A 273 -19.36 -3.36 -17.25
N THR A 274 -18.61 -4.06 -16.40
CA THR A 274 -18.10 -5.41 -16.70
C THR A 274 -18.91 -6.53 -16.07
N GLY A 275 -19.79 -6.23 -15.11
CA GLY A 275 -20.49 -7.25 -14.34
C GLY A 275 -19.54 -8.12 -13.50
N SER A 276 -18.37 -7.60 -13.14
CA SER A 276 -17.41 -8.34 -12.33
C SER A 276 -16.72 -7.44 -11.31
N SER A 277 -16.90 -7.73 -10.02
CA SER A 277 -16.15 -7.03 -8.97
C SER A 277 -14.70 -7.55 -8.83
N GLU A 278 -14.33 -8.64 -9.53
CA GLU A 278 -12.98 -9.21 -9.55
C GLU A 278 -12.09 -8.32 -10.42
N ALA A 279 -12.70 -7.74 -11.46
CA ALA A 279 -12.09 -6.78 -12.36
C ALA A 279 -11.49 -5.56 -11.63
N VAL A 280 -11.99 -5.23 -10.44
CA VAL A 280 -11.60 -4.02 -9.70
C VAL A 280 -11.06 -4.29 -8.31
N MET A 281 -11.12 -5.54 -7.84
CA MET A 281 -10.62 -5.94 -6.52
C MET A 281 -9.18 -5.47 -6.27
N PRO A 282 -8.22 -5.62 -7.21
CA PRO A 282 -6.87 -5.12 -7.01
C PRO A 282 -6.78 -3.62 -6.69
N SER A 283 -7.50 -2.79 -7.46
CA SER A 283 -7.49 -1.34 -7.27
C SER A 283 -8.18 -0.95 -5.96
N VAL A 284 -9.26 -1.63 -5.60
CA VAL A 284 -9.99 -1.40 -4.34
C VAL A 284 -9.14 -1.73 -3.11
N ILE A 285 -8.35 -2.81 -3.14
CA ILE A 285 -7.40 -3.14 -2.07
C ILE A 285 -6.41 -1.98 -1.87
N LYS A 286 -5.80 -1.49 -2.95
CA LYS A 286 -4.85 -0.36 -2.92
C LYS A 286 -5.51 0.93 -2.41
N LYS A 287 -6.73 1.23 -2.86
CA LYS A 287 -7.48 2.42 -2.45
C LYS A 287 -7.90 2.40 -0.98
N LEU A 288 -8.28 1.24 -0.44
CA LEU A 288 -8.63 1.08 0.97
C LEU A 288 -7.42 1.22 1.89
N ASP A 289 -6.26 0.67 1.51
CA ASP A 289 -4.99 0.88 2.21
C ASP A 289 -4.62 2.37 2.23
N ALA A 290 -4.70 3.02 1.06
CA ALA A 290 -4.48 4.46 0.94
C ALA A 290 -5.50 5.29 1.76
N ALA A 291 -6.75 4.81 1.91
CA ALA A 291 -7.79 5.46 2.69
C ALA A 291 -7.66 5.23 4.21
N GLY A 292 -6.60 4.59 4.69
CA GLY A 292 -6.27 4.49 6.12
C GLY A 292 -6.69 3.18 6.79
N CYS A 293 -7.19 2.19 6.04
CA CYS A 293 -7.37 0.84 6.56
C CYS A 293 -6.03 0.09 6.56
N ASP A 294 -5.64 -0.53 7.66
CA ASP A 294 -4.41 -1.32 7.70
C ASP A 294 -4.43 -2.49 6.69
N ARG A 295 -3.27 -2.76 6.07
CA ARG A 295 -3.10 -3.81 5.04
C ARG A 295 -3.54 -5.20 5.51
N SER A 296 -3.37 -5.53 6.79
CA SER A 296 -3.81 -6.82 7.33
C SER A 296 -5.33 -7.00 7.30
N VAL A 297 -6.07 -5.92 7.56
CA VAL A 297 -7.54 -5.92 7.50
C VAL A 297 -7.99 -5.94 6.05
N VAL A 298 -7.43 -5.07 5.19
CA VAL A 298 -7.80 -5.02 3.77
C VAL A 298 -7.52 -6.36 3.08
N GLY A 299 -6.34 -6.93 3.32
CA GLY A 299 -5.89 -8.17 2.72
C GLY A 299 -6.72 -9.37 3.12
N LEU A 300 -7.26 -9.41 4.33
CA LEU A 300 -8.12 -10.50 4.76
C LEU A 300 -9.60 -10.27 4.41
N VAL A 301 -10.14 -9.08 4.72
CA VAL A 301 -11.58 -8.81 4.66
C VAL A 301 -12.09 -8.72 3.22
N ILE A 302 -11.34 -8.09 2.30
CA ILE A 302 -11.80 -7.96 0.91
C ILE A 302 -11.88 -9.30 0.19
N PRO A 303 -10.82 -10.16 0.17
CA PRO A 303 -10.91 -11.47 -0.46
C PRO A 303 -11.93 -12.40 0.20
N THR A 304 -12.03 -12.37 1.54
CA THR A 304 -13.01 -13.19 2.27
C THR A 304 -14.44 -12.72 1.97
N GLY A 305 -14.69 -11.41 1.97
CA GLY A 305 -16.00 -10.85 1.65
C GLY A 305 -16.43 -11.16 0.22
N TYR A 306 -15.47 -11.32 -0.68
CA TYR A 306 -15.73 -11.73 -2.04
C TYR A 306 -16.36 -13.11 -2.17
N SER A 307 -16.08 -14.00 -1.21
CA SER A 307 -16.68 -15.32 -1.14
C SER A 307 -17.90 -15.38 -0.22
N PHE A 308 -17.83 -14.66 0.90
CA PHE A 308 -18.79 -14.83 2.00
C PHE A 308 -19.77 -13.67 2.18
N ASN A 309 -19.58 -12.53 1.52
CA ASN A 309 -20.41 -11.33 1.69
C ASN A 309 -20.99 -10.85 0.35
N LEU A 310 -21.86 -11.69 -0.19
CA LEU A 310 -22.54 -11.48 -1.46
C LEU A 310 -23.92 -10.83 -1.25
N ASP A 311 -23.96 -9.67 -0.59
CA ASP A 311 -25.20 -8.99 -0.16
C ASP A 311 -26.18 -8.68 -1.31
N GLY A 312 -25.68 -8.18 -2.44
CA GLY A 312 -26.48 -7.96 -3.65
C GLY A 312 -27.02 -9.27 -4.23
N ALA A 313 -26.22 -10.35 -4.18
CA ALA A 313 -26.70 -11.67 -4.58
C ALA A 313 -27.79 -12.18 -3.62
N ALA A 314 -27.65 -11.96 -2.31
CA ALA A 314 -28.67 -12.28 -1.33
C ALA A 314 -30.01 -11.57 -1.59
N ILE A 315 -29.98 -10.26 -1.87
CA ILE A 315 -31.19 -9.50 -2.28
C ILE A 315 -31.80 -10.13 -3.53
N TYR A 316 -30.99 -10.41 -4.55
CA TYR A 316 -31.44 -11.03 -5.80
C TYR A 316 -32.07 -12.41 -5.57
N LEU A 317 -31.43 -13.29 -4.82
CA LEU A 317 -31.89 -14.67 -4.60
C LEU A 317 -33.22 -14.70 -3.86
N SER A 318 -33.34 -13.92 -2.78
CA SER A 318 -34.58 -13.85 -2.00
C SER A 318 -35.74 -13.24 -2.79
N LEU A 319 -35.52 -12.15 -3.53
CA LEU A 319 -36.53 -11.55 -4.41
C LEU A 319 -36.91 -12.48 -5.56
N SER A 320 -35.93 -13.18 -6.14
CA SER A 320 -36.14 -14.13 -7.22
C SER A 320 -37.02 -15.30 -6.77
N MET A 321 -36.78 -15.84 -5.57
CA MET A 321 -37.63 -16.90 -5.01
C MET A 321 -39.09 -16.43 -4.82
N MET A 322 -39.29 -15.19 -4.36
CA MET A 322 -40.63 -14.60 -4.23
C MET A 322 -41.28 -14.39 -5.59
N PHE A 323 -40.53 -13.86 -6.56
CA PHE A 323 -41.00 -13.65 -7.92
C PHE A 323 -41.42 -14.95 -8.59
N LEU A 324 -40.60 -16.00 -8.50
CA LEU A 324 -40.87 -17.29 -9.13
C LEU A 324 -42.14 -17.91 -8.57
N ALA A 325 -42.30 -17.93 -7.25
CA ALA A 325 -43.51 -18.44 -6.62
C ALA A 325 -44.76 -17.67 -7.09
N GLN A 326 -44.69 -16.33 -7.09
CA GLN A 326 -45.80 -15.48 -7.57
C GLN A 326 -46.11 -15.69 -9.06
N ALA A 327 -45.08 -15.88 -9.88
CA ALA A 327 -45.22 -16.03 -11.33
C ALA A 327 -45.98 -17.31 -11.71
N VAL A 328 -45.82 -18.38 -10.92
CA VAL A 328 -46.58 -19.64 -11.08
C VAL A 328 -47.84 -19.70 -10.21
N GLY A 329 -48.22 -18.59 -9.57
CA GLY A 329 -49.45 -18.50 -8.76
C GLY A 329 -49.39 -19.16 -7.38
N VAL A 330 -48.19 -19.37 -6.83
CA VAL A 330 -47.99 -19.94 -5.49
C VAL A 330 -47.69 -18.85 -4.47
N ASP A 331 -48.50 -18.81 -3.40
CA ASP A 331 -48.25 -17.94 -2.25
C ASP A 331 -47.34 -18.65 -1.24
N LEU A 332 -46.17 -18.06 -0.96
CA LEU A 332 -45.24 -18.58 0.04
C LEU A 332 -45.65 -18.13 1.45
N SER A 333 -45.91 -19.09 2.32
CA SER A 333 -46.13 -18.83 3.76
C SER A 333 -44.89 -18.24 4.42
N VAL A 334 -45.07 -17.51 5.53
CA VAL A 334 -43.95 -16.95 6.31
C VAL A 334 -42.96 -18.05 6.75
N GLY A 335 -43.47 -19.24 7.10
CA GLY A 335 -42.62 -20.39 7.43
C GLY A 335 -41.73 -20.82 6.26
N GLN A 336 -42.28 -20.95 5.06
CA GLN A 336 -41.50 -21.27 3.85
C GLN A 336 -40.51 -20.15 3.50
N GLN A 337 -40.86 -18.88 3.71
CA GLN A 337 -39.95 -17.75 3.50
C GLN A 337 -38.77 -17.77 4.48
N ILE A 338 -38.99 -18.14 5.75
CA ILE A 338 -37.92 -18.35 6.73
C ILE A 338 -37.04 -19.54 6.31
N THR A 339 -37.64 -20.64 5.85
CA THR A 339 -36.90 -21.79 5.31
C THR A 339 -36.03 -21.40 4.11
N ILE A 340 -36.59 -20.64 3.16
CA ILE A 340 -35.86 -20.06 2.02
C ILE A 340 -34.67 -19.24 2.52
N MET A 341 -34.90 -18.34 3.48
CA MET A 341 -33.81 -17.52 4.05
C MET A 341 -32.72 -18.40 4.66
N GLY A 342 -33.07 -19.42 5.45
CA GLY A 342 -32.10 -20.33 6.06
C GLY A 342 -31.26 -21.09 5.03
N ILE A 343 -31.90 -21.63 3.98
CA ILE A 343 -31.21 -22.32 2.89
C ILE A 343 -30.30 -21.34 2.13
N LEU A 344 -30.78 -20.14 1.82
CA LEU A 344 -30.02 -19.11 1.11
C LEU A 344 -28.84 -18.56 1.93
N ILE A 345 -28.97 -18.45 3.26
CA ILE A 345 -27.83 -18.11 4.13
C ILE A 345 -26.74 -19.16 3.95
N LEU A 346 -27.08 -20.45 3.99
CA LEU A 346 -26.10 -21.53 3.87
C LEU A 346 -25.51 -21.62 2.46
N SER A 347 -26.37 -21.64 1.44
CA SER A 347 -25.94 -21.80 0.05
C SER A 347 -25.14 -20.60 -0.47
N SER A 348 -25.44 -19.38 0.01
CA SER A 348 -24.73 -18.17 -0.44
C SER A 348 -23.25 -18.18 -0.12
N LYS A 349 -22.83 -18.85 0.97
CA LYS A 349 -21.43 -18.93 1.40
C LYS A 349 -20.60 -19.88 0.51
N GLY A 350 -21.27 -20.74 -0.27
CA GLY A 350 -20.67 -21.67 -1.21
C GLY A 350 -20.69 -21.22 -2.68
N MET A 351 -21.23 -20.03 -2.98
CA MET A 351 -21.39 -19.56 -4.37
C MET A 351 -20.12 -19.01 -5.02
N ALA A 352 -19.06 -18.80 -4.23
CA ALA A 352 -17.84 -18.13 -4.67
C ALA A 352 -17.09 -18.94 -5.73
N GLY A 353 -16.74 -18.30 -6.86
CA GLY A 353 -15.89 -18.90 -7.90
C GLY A 353 -16.58 -19.89 -8.85
N VAL A 354 -17.88 -20.14 -8.67
CA VAL A 354 -18.65 -21.06 -9.53
C VAL A 354 -19.51 -20.24 -10.52
N PRO A 355 -19.28 -20.35 -11.84
CA PRO A 355 -20.16 -19.76 -12.85
C PRO A 355 -21.60 -20.25 -12.68
N GLY A 356 -22.59 -19.36 -12.82
CA GLY A 356 -23.99 -19.74 -12.69
C GLY A 356 -24.43 -20.13 -11.27
N SER A 357 -23.60 -19.94 -10.24
CA SER A 357 -23.87 -20.34 -8.85
C SER A 357 -25.19 -19.83 -8.27
N ALA A 358 -25.65 -18.66 -8.73
CA ALA A 358 -26.95 -18.14 -8.34
C ALA A 358 -28.12 -19.01 -8.83
N PHE A 359 -28.02 -19.60 -10.03
CA PHE A 359 -29.04 -20.54 -10.55
C PHE A 359 -28.96 -21.86 -9.81
N VAL A 360 -27.77 -22.36 -9.52
CA VAL A 360 -27.59 -23.57 -8.70
C VAL A 360 -28.22 -23.35 -7.31
N ALA A 361 -28.02 -22.18 -6.70
CA ALA A 361 -28.62 -21.83 -5.41
C ALA A 361 -30.14 -21.69 -5.46
N LEU A 362 -30.69 -21.04 -6.49
CA LEU A 362 -32.14 -20.93 -6.68
C LEU A 362 -32.77 -22.31 -6.89
N SER A 363 -32.17 -23.16 -7.72
CA SER A 363 -32.66 -24.51 -8.00
C SER A 363 -32.62 -25.40 -6.78
N ALA A 364 -31.51 -25.39 -6.03
CA ALA A 364 -31.40 -26.12 -4.78
C ALA A 364 -32.43 -25.63 -3.74
N THR A 365 -32.65 -24.33 -3.66
CA THR A 365 -33.63 -23.75 -2.73
C THR A 365 -35.07 -24.08 -3.14
N ALA A 366 -35.39 -23.98 -4.44
CA ALA A 366 -36.70 -24.38 -4.97
C ALA A 366 -36.98 -25.86 -4.73
N ALA A 367 -36.00 -26.73 -5.00
CA ALA A 367 -36.10 -28.16 -4.74
C ALA A 367 -36.30 -28.47 -3.25
N ALA A 368 -35.52 -27.84 -2.37
CA ALA A 368 -35.59 -28.06 -0.92
C ALA A 368 -36.90 -27.54 -0.29
N VAL A 369 -37.44 -26.44 -0.80
CA VAL A 369 -38.69 -25.86 -0.31
C VAL A 369 -39.91 -26.59 -0.88
N GLY A 370 -39.79 -27.14 -2.10
CA GLY A 370 -40.83 -27.95 -2.74
C GLY A 370 -42.13 -27.19 -3.06
N ALA A 371 -42.12 -25.86 -3.00
CA ALA A 371 -43.33 -25.05 -3.20
C ALA A 371 -43.69 -24.84 -4.68
N PHE A 372 -42.72 -24.89 -5.58
CA PHE A 372 -42.92 -24.74 -7.03
C PHE A 372 -41.87 -25.53 -7.81
N PRO A 373 -42.12 -25.86 -9.10
CA PRO A 373 -41.20 -26.65 -9.91
C PRO A 373 -39.86 -25.95 -10.13
N VAL A 374 -38.75 -26.70 -10.05
CA VAL A 374 -37.39 -26.17 -10.29
C VAL A 374 -37.25 -25.57 -11.68
N ALA A 375 -38.00 -26.07 -12.66
CA ALA A 375 -38.06 -25.51 -14.02
C ALA A 375 -38.46 -24.02 -14.05
N ALA A 376 -39.17 -23.50 -13.02
CA ALA A 376 -39.49 -22.08 -12.91
C ALA A 376 -38.24 -21.20 -12.81
N VAL A 377 -37.13 -21.72 -12.27
CA VAL A 377 -35.85 -20.98 -12.20
C VAL A 377 -35.35 -20.59 -13.59
N ALA A 378 -35.72 -21.33 -14.64
CA ALA A 378 -35.37 -20.99 -16.01
C ALA A 378 -35.97 -19.64 -16.47
N LEU A 379 -37.08 -19.20 -15.87
CA LEU A 379 -37.68 -17.89 -16.17
C LEU A 379 -36.73 -16.71 -15.88
N LEU A 380 -35.76 -16.90 -14.98
CA LEU A 380 -34.80 -15.86 -14.62
C LEU A 380 -33.63 -15.75 -15.60
N LEU A 381 -33.44 -16.70 -16.53
CA LEU A 381 -32.35 -16.68 -17.52
C LEU A 381 -32.30 -15.35 -18.30
N GLY A 382 -33.47 -14.85 -18.72
CA GLY A 382 -33.58 -13.62 -19.49
C GLY A 382 -33.38 -12.33 -18.67
N ALA A 383 -33.72 -12.34 -17.40
CA ALA A 383 -33.68 -11.15 -16.54
C ALA A 383 -32.37 -11.03 -15.73
N ASP A 384 -31.70 -12.14 -15.46
CA ASP A 384 -30.49 -12.22 -14.61
C ASP A 384 -29.34 -11.34 -15.11
N ARG A 385 -29.13 -11.26 -16.44
CA ARG A 385 -28.08 -10.41 -17.03
C ARG A 385 -28.23 -8.94 -16.67
N LEU A 386 -29.46 -8.43 -16.51
CA LEU A 386 -29.72 -7.03 -16.16
C LEU A 386 -29.52 -6.75 -14.67
N MET A 387 -29.69 -7.77 -13.84
CA MET A 387 -29.56 -7.68 -12.38
C MET A 387 -28.12 -7.94 -11.90
N ASP A 388 -27.28 -8.56 -12.74
CA ASP A 388 -25.90 -8.89 -12.41
C ASP A 388 -25.05 -7.66 -12.05
N SER A 389 -25.14 -6.58 -12.83
CA SER A 389 -24.43 -5.33 -12.54
C SER A 389 -24.78 -4.76 -11.15
N MET A 390 -26.06 -4.80 -10.75
CA MET A 390 -26.48 -4.35 -9.42
C MET A 390 -25.89 -5.24 -8.32
N ARG A 391 -25.94 -6.56 -8.50
CA ARG A 391 -25.41 -7.53 -7.54
C ARG A 391 -23.94 -7.26 -7.28
N VAL A 392 -23.17 -7.11 -8.36
CA VAL A 392 -21.74 -6.84 -8.36
C VAL A 392 -21.41 -5.54 -7.63
N ALA A 393 -22.09 -4.43 -7.95
CA ALA A 393 -21.82 -3.15 -7.31
C ALA A 393 -22.18 -3.15 -5.82
N THR A 394 -23.29 -3.78 -5.45
CA THR A 394 -23.75 -3.88 -4.06
C THR A 394 -22.80 -4.75 -3.23
N ASN A 395 -22.38 -5.91 -3.76
CA ASN A 395 -21.39 -6.78 -3.13
C ASN A 395 -20.08 -6.04 -2.90
N LEU A 396 -19.58 -5.36 -3.93
CA LEU A 396 -18.32 -4.61 -3.86
C LEU A 396 -18.38 -3.52 -2.78
N LEU A 397 -19.47 -2.75 -2.76
CA LEU A 397 -19.65 -1.70 -1.75
C LEU A 397 -19.76 -2.29 -0.34
N GLY A 398 -20.52 -3.36 -0.17
CA GLY A 398 -20.64 -4.09 1.10
C GLY A 398 -19.28 -4.53 1.63
N ASN A 399 -18.43 -5.10 0.77
CA ASN A 399 -17.08 -5.55 1.13
C ASN A 399 -16.15 -4.38 1.52
N CYS A 400 -16.21 -3.27 0.78
CA CYS A 400 -15.44 -2.07 1.11
C CYS A 400 -15.85 -1.49 2.47
N LEU A 401 -17.16 -1.37 2.71
CA LEU A 401 -17.68 -0.81 3.96
C LEU A 401 -17.43 -1.73 5.16
N ALA A 402 -17.53 -3.05 4.97
CA ALA A 402 -17.12 -4.03 5.96
C ALA A 402 -15.67 -3.83 6.38
N THR A 403 -14.77 -3.58 5.42
CA THR A 403 -13.35 -3.36 5.69
C THR A 403 -13.13 -2.17 6.65
N PHE A 404 -13.84 -1.05 6.44
CA PHE A 404 -13.78 0.08 7.38
C PHE A 404 -14.32 -0.27 8.78
N VAL A 405 -15.41 -1.02 8.85
CA VAL A 405 -16.02 -1.44 10.14
C VAL A 405 -15.06 -2.33 10.92
N ILE A 406 -14.50 -3.35 10.27
CA ILE A 406 -13.55 -4.26 10.91
C ILE A 406 -12.27 -3.53 11.31
N ALA A 407 -11.73 -2.66 10.44
CA ALA A 407 -10.55 -1.86 10.75
C ALA A 407 -10.79 -0.97 11.99
N ARG A 408 -11.98 -0.35 12.10
CA ARG A 408 -12.35 0.45 13.27
C ARG A 408 -12.47 -0.39 14.54
N TRP A 409 -13.09 -1.57 14.47
CA TRP A 409 -13.25 -2.47 15.61
C TRP A 409 -11.95 -3.08 16.14
N GLU A 410 -10.91 -3.13 15.30
CA GLU A 410 -9.58 -3.61 15.66
C GLU A 410 -8.61 -2.48 16.01
N GLY A 411 -9.05 -1.21 15.92
CA GLY A 411 -8.17 -0.06 16.16
C GLY A 411 -7.13 0.16 15.06
N LEU A 412 -7.34 -0.44 13.88
CA LEU A 412 -6.45 -0.43 12.72
C LEU A 412 -6.96 0.48 11.60
N LEU A 413 -7.70 1.53 11.96
CA LEU A 413 -8.23 2.54 11.04
C LEU A 413 -7.67 3.92 11.40
N ASP A 414 -6.80 4.45 10.54
CA ASP A 414 -6.35 5.84 10.62
C ASP A 414 -7.49 6.77 10.20
N THR A 415 -8.18 7.30 11.20
CA THR A 415 -9.39 8.10 11.01
C THR A 415 -9.08 9.51 10.47
N GLU A 416 -7.89 10.05 10.75
CA GLU A 416 -7.47 11.36 10.23
C GLU A 416 -7.11 11.26 8.75
N LYS A 417 -6.28 10.27 8.39
CA LYS A 417 -5.95 9.97 7.00
C LYS A 417 -7.21 9.66 6.19
N MET A 418 -8.10 8.82 6.71
CA MET A 418 -9.38 8.50 6.06
C MET A 418 -10.20 9.75 5.76
N LYS A 419 -10.38 10.65 6.73
CA LYS A 419 -11.12 11.91 6.50
C LYS A 419 -10.44 12.77 5.45
N ALA A 420 -9.12 12.92 5.55
CA ALA A 420 -8.35 13.76 4.64
C ALA A 420 -8.38 13.26 3.18
N VAL A 421 -8.27 11.94 2.98
CA VAL A 421 -8.36 11.29 1.67
C VAL A 421 -9.77 11.42 1.09
N LEU A 422 -10.81 11.12 1.88
CA LEU A 422 -12.20 11.19 1.42
C LEU A 422 -12.70 12.63 1.19
N GLU A 423 -12.09 13.61 1.84
CA GLU A 423 -12.37 15.04 1.62
C GLU A 423 -11.57 15.63 0.46
N GLY A 424 -10.57 14.89 -0.05
CA GLY A 424 -9.67 15.36 -1.10
C GLY A 424 -8.71 16.45 -0.63
N THR A 425 -8.51 16.60 0.69
CA THR A 425 -7.53 17.51 1.29
C THR A 425 -6.13 16.91 1.31
N LEU A 426 -6.04 15.58 1.36
CA LEU A 426 -4.83 14.83 1.08
C LEU A 426 -4.93 14.24 -0.33
N VAL A 427 -4.14 14.79 -1.26
CA VAL A 427 -4.01 14.22 -2.61
C VAL A 427 -3.15 12.98 -2.47
N VAL A 428 -3.79 11.82 -2.39
CA VAL A 428 -3.13 10.56 -2.71
C VAL A 428 -2.93 10.58 -4.22
N ASP A 429 -1.71 10.35 -4.70
CA ASP A 429 -1.47 10.17 -6.13
C ASP A 429 -2.50 9.19 -6.67
N ASP A 430 -3.20 9.58 -7.73
CA ASP A 430 -4.23 8.76 -8.36
C ASP A 430 -3.57 7.40 -8.70
N PRO A 431 -3.94 6.31 -8.00
CA PRO A 431 -3.14 5.10 -7.99
C PRO A 431 -3.03 4.42 -9.36
N ASP A 432 -3.86 4.84 -10.32
CA ASP A 432 -3.92 4.35 -11.70
C ASP A 432 -3.50 5.41 -12.75
N ASP A 433 -3.17 6.65 -12.36
CA ASP A 433 -2.74 7.70 -13.29
C ASP A 433 -1.22 7.74 -13.49
N VAL A 434 -0.75 6.93 -14.46
CA VAL A 434 0.66 6.90 -14.90
C VAL A 434 1.07 8.17 -15.66
N ARG A 435 0.15 9.12 -15.94
CA ARG A 435 0.39 10.33 -16.76
C ARG A 435 0.53 11.61 -15.93
N ALA A 436 0.54 11.51 -14.59
CA ALA A 436 0.71 12.65 -13.68
C ALA A 436 2.13 13.26 -13.68
N HIS A 437 3.03 12.85 -14.59
CA HIS A 437 4.21 13.62 -14.97
C HIS A 437 3.96 14.47 -16.23
N PRO A 438 3.42 15.69 -16.11
CA PRO A 438 3.66 16.73 -17.09
C PRO A 438 4.51 17.86 -16.48
N GLY A 439 5.58 18.21 -17.18
CA GLY A 439 6.52 19.25 -16.79
C GLY A 439 6.02 20.69 -16.96
N HIS A 440 6.82 21.58 -16.35
CA HIS A 440 7.01 23.01 -16.60
C HIS A 440 5.81 23.97 -16.52
N GLY A 441 5.99 25.02 -15.71
CA GLY A 441 5.23 26.27 -15.78
C GLY A 441 5.38 27.13 -14.53
N ALA A 442 6.44 27.92 -14.47
CA ALA A 442 6.68 28.91 -13.43
C ALA A 442 5.69 30.10 -13.53
N ALA A 443 5.20 30.58 -12.38
CA ALA A 443 4.62 31.92 -12.26
C ALA A 443 4.97 32.53 -10.88
N ALA A 444 5.45 33.77 -10.92
CA ALA A 444 6.05 34.52 -9.82
C ALA A 444 5.01 35.30 -8.99
N PHE A 445 5.24 35.45 -7.67
CA PHE A 445 4.58 36.46 -6.80
C PHE A 445 5.46 36.74 -5.56
N PRO A 446 5.25 37.87 -4.84
CA PRO A 446 6.28 38.77 -4.33
C PRO A 446 6.39 38.67 -2.79
N PRO A 447 7.31 39.41 -2.13
CA PRO A 447 7.71 39.09 -0.76
C PRO A 447 6.78 39.70 0.30
N PRO A 448 6.60 39.02 1.46
CA PRO A 448 6.21 39.68 2.71
C PRO A 448 7.32 39.59 3.79
N PRO A 449 7.21 40.37 4.88
CA PRO A 449 8.33 41.04 5.51
C PRO A 449 8.99 40.26 6.67
N MET A 450 10.18 40.73 7.07
CA MET A 450 11.02 40.13 8.11
C MET A 450 10.39 40.12 9.52
N PRO A 451 10.82 39.18 10.40
CA PRO A 451 10.14 38.87 11.65
C PRO A 451 10.67 39.65 12.87
N CYS A 452 9.77 40.00 13.79
CA CYS A 452 10.11 40.54 15.10
C CYS A 452 10.50 39.42 16.09
N ARG A 453 11.67 39.57 16.71
CA ARG A 453 12.22 38.77 17.82
C ARG A 453 11.33 38.86 19.07
N ARG A 454 11.11 37.73 19.74
CA ARG A 454 10.82 37.69 21.19
C ARG A 454 11.62 36.59 21.89
N SER A 455 12.23 36.98 23.00
CA SER A 455 13.02 36.19 23.96
C SER A 455 12.13 35.34 24.87
N ARG A 456 12.61 34.14 25.25
CA ARG A 456 12.00 33.26 26.25
C ARG A 456 12.78 33.31 27.58
N PRO A 457 12.12 33.22 28.76
CA PRO A 457 12.80 33.04 30.05
C PRO A 457 12.92 31.55 30.45
N ALA A 458 13.89 31.30 31.35
CA ALA A 458 14.39 29.98 31.77
C ALA A 458 13.69 29.40 33.00
N THR A 459 13.49 28.08 33.03
CA THR A 459 13.27 27.21 34.22
C THR A 459 13.72 25.79 33.85
N GLY A 460 14.79 25.22 34.43
CA GLY A 460 14.78 24.40 35.65
C GLY A 460 14.92 22.89 35.32
N ARG A 461 16.12 22.29 35.50
CA ARG A 461 16.45 20.86 35.24
C ARG A 461 16.63 20.10 36.57
N PRO A 462 16.26 18.80 36.69
CA PRO A 462 16.54 17.99 37.88
C PRO A 462 17.99 17.45 37.88
N PRO A 463 18.53 16.97 39.03
CA PRO A 463 19.97 16.75 39.22
C PRO A 463 20.48 15.40 38.65
N MET A 464 21.73 15.38 38.21
CA MET A 464 22.44 14.20 37.67
C MET A 464 23.12 13.35 38.76
N PRO A 465 23.32 12.03 38.55
CA PRO A 465 24.16 11.19 39.40
C PRO A 465 25.66 11.40 39.12
N LYS A 466 26.46 11.24 40.18
CA LYS A 466 27.90 11.54 40.27
C LYS A 466 28.81 10.74 39.33
N GLU A 467 29.88 11.42 38.92
CA GLU A 467 31.07 10.97 38.18
C GLU A 467 31.58 9.58 38.57
N ARG A 468 31.84 8.75 37.56
CA ARG A 468 32.80 7.64 37.64
C ARG A 468 34.02 8.00 36.82
N SER A 469 35.15 8.10 37.52
CA SER A 469 36.54 8.24 37.04
C SER A 469 36.82 7.51 35.72
N MET A 470 37.32 8.26 34.74
CA MET A 470 37.94 7.75 33.51
C MET A 470 39.28 7.07 33.82
N SER A 471 39.28 5.78 34.14
CA SER A 471 40.49 4.94 34.03
C SER A 471 40.11 3.45 34.05
N ASP A 472 40.64 2.70 33.08
CA ASP A 472 40.75 1.24 33.05
C ASP A 472 39.51 0.38 32.71
N ALA A 473 38.94 0.59 31.51
CA ALA A 473 38.25 -0.48 30.79
C ALA A 473 39.06 -0.83 29.53
N THR A 474 39.82 -1.92 29.60
CA THR A 474 40.55 -2.47 28.45
C THR A 474 39.56 -2.93 27.37
N ALA A 475 39.75 -2.49 26.12
CA ALA A 475 38.93 -2.91 24.99
C ALA A 475 38.88 -4.45 24.91
N PRO A 476 37.72 -5.05 24.56
CA PRO A 476 37.57 -6.50 24.50
C PRO A 476 38.60 -7.11 23.54
N SER A 477 39.24 -8.22 23.94
CA SER A 477 40.27 -8.90 23.14
C SER A 477 39.76 -9.22 21.74
N GLY A 478 40.42 -8.72 20.70
CA GLY A 478 39.97 -8.84 19.31
C GLY A 478 39.09 -7.68 18.81
N ALA A 479 39.15 -6.50 19.41
CA ALA A 479 38.50 -5.26 18.95
C ALA A 479 39.45 -4.26 18.23
N ASP A 480 40.74 -4.58 18.04
CA ASP A 480 41.73 -3.84 17.24
C ASP A 480 41.32 -3.47 15.79
N ALA A 481 40.55 -2.40 15.60
CA ALA A 481 40.32 -1.78 14.30
C ALA A 481 40.68 -0.30 14.38
N THR A 482 41.74 0.12 13.69
CA THR A 482 42.21 1.52 13.76
C THR A 482 41.43 2.45 12.85
N VAL A 483 40.57 1.93 11.97
CA VAL A 483 39.77 2.71 11.02
C VAL A 483 38.32 2.27 11.11
N ALA A 484 37.41 3.25 11.09
CA ALA A 484 35.97 3.02 11.03
C ALA A 484 35.34 3.68 9.81
N ILE A 485 34.26 3.07 9.34
CA ILE A 485 33.34 3.66 8.37
C ILE A 485 32.04 4.01 9.08
N LEU A 486 31.60 5.27 8.95
CA LEU A 486 30.40 5.79 9.57
C LEU A 486 29.42 6.25 8.48
N GLY A 487 28.26 5.62 8.39
CA GLY A 487 27.31 5.84 7.29
C GLY A 487 25.87 5.60 7.70
N SER A 488 24.91 5.89 6.81
CA SER A 488 23.48 5.63 7.04
C SER A 488 23.02 4.27 6.49
N TRP A 489 23.96 3.41 6.06
CA TRP A 489 23.72 2.19 5.29
C TRP A 489 24.60 1.04 5.77
N GLY A 490 24.03 -0.10 6.15
CA GLY A 490 24.79 -1.25 6.67
C GLY A 490 25.81 -1.85 5.70
N TYR A 491 27.05 -2.12 6.16
CA TYR A 491 28.13 -2.73 5.36
C TYR A 491 28.17 -4.27 5.46
N TYR A 492 27.06 -4.89 5.88
CA TYR A 492 26.96 -6.33 6.04
C TYR A 492 27.18 -7.01 4.68
N GLY A 493 28.21 -7.86 4.58
CA GLY A 493 28.61 -8.54 3.35
C GLY A 493 29.87 -7.99 2.65
N LEU A 494 30.43 -6.85 3.09
CA LEU A 494 31.71 -6.31 2.59
C LEU A 494 32.88 -6.53 3.56
N LEU A 495 32.59 -6.93 4.79
CA LEU A 495 33.58 -7.27 5.81
C LEU A 495 33.51 -8.78 6.07
N ASP A 496 34.62 -9.46 5.86
CA ASP A 496 34.82 -10.87 6.22
C ASP A 496 34.89 -11.00 7.75
N ASP A 497 34.44 -12.14 8.29
CA ASP A 497 34.48 -12.43 9.74
C ASP A 497 33.84 -11.35 10.63
N ALA A 498 32.84 -10.61 10.11
CA ALA A 498 32.21 -9.50 10.80
C ALA A 498 31.51 -9.93 12.10
N ARG A 499 31.85 -9.28 13.22
CA ARG A 499 31.26 -9.49 14.55
C ARG A 499 30.71 -8.19 15.09
N SER A 500 29.59 -8.26 15.80
CA SER A 500 28.99 -7.11 16.50
C SER A 500 29.59 -6.98 17.91
N TYR A 501 29.97 -5.76 18.26
CA TYR A 501 30.53 -5.38 19.55
C TYR A 501 29.59 -4.36 20.18
N PRO A 502 28.72 -4.77 21.12
CA PRO A 502 27.93 -3.82 21.90
C PRO A 502 28.89 -2.98 22.76
N VAL A 503 28.67 -1.67 22.79
CA VAL A 503 29.48 -0.73 23.58
C VAL A 503 28.56 0.15 24.42
N ASP A 504 28.72 0.05 25.73
CA ASP A 504 28.09 0.97 26.66
C ASP A 504 28.86 2.29 26.68
N THR A 505 28.15 3.41 26.49
CA THR A 505 28.78 4.75 26.51
C THR A 505 28.18 5.63 27.60
N PRO A 506 28.96 6.58 28.15
CA PRO A 506 28.45 7.58 29.11
C PRO A 506 27.34 8.47 28.55
N TYR A 507 27.19 8.52 27.22
CA TYR A 507 26.27 9.40 26.51
C TYR A 507 24.99 8.67 26.06
N GLY A 508 24.75 7.46 26.57
CA GLY A 508 23.65 6.58 26.19
C GLY A 508 24.05 5.56 25.13
N ALA A 509 23.06 4.88 24.55
CA ALA A 509 23.32 3.87 23.53
C ALA A 509 23.84 4.52 22.23
N PRO A 510 24.85 3.91 21.57
CA PRO A 510 25.15 4.19 20.16
C PRO A 510 23.94 3.88 19.29
N SER A 511 24.01 4.30 18.03
CA SER A 511 22.93 4.10 17.06
C SER A 511 22.71 2.63 16.68
N ASP A 512 23.75 1.80 16.82
CA ASP A 512 23.74 0.34 16.71
C ASP A 512 25.02 -0.23 17.34
N ASP A 513 25.15 -1.55 17.44
CA ASP A 513 26.41 -2.21 17.80
C ASP A 513 27.50 -1.88 16.77
N VAL A 514 28.74 -1.66 17.24
CA VAL A 514 29.88 -1.47 16.34
C VAL A 514 30.23 -2.81 15.72
N VAL A 515 30.22 -2.89 14.40
CA VAL A 515 30.56 -4.11 13.67
C VAL A 515 32.03 -4.05 13.28
N ILE A 516 32.83 -5.05 13.65
CA ILE A 516 34.22 -5.13 13.21
C ILE A 516 34.41 -6.40 12.40
N GLY A 517 35.01 -6.27 11.22
CA GLY A 517 35.42 -7.38 10.38
C GLY A 517 36.66 -7.03 9.56
N THR A 518 37.07 -7.93 8.69
CA THR A 518 38.26 -7.78 7.84
C THR A 518 37.84 -7.39 6.43
N ALA A 519 38.50 -6.41 5.84
CA ALA A 519 38.39 -6.13 4.42
C ALA A 519 39.75 -5.75 3.84
N HIS A 520 40.06 -6.31 2.65
CA HIS A 520 41.37 -6.19 2.00
C HIS A 520 42.54 -6.47 2.96
N GLY A 521 42.38 -7.49 3.82
CA GLY A 521 43.40 -7.93 4.78
C GLY A 521 43.54 -7.04 6.03
N ARG A 522 42.67 -6.05 6.22
CA ARG A 522 42.72 -5.12 7.36
C ARG A 522 41.41 -5.13 8.15
N ARG A 523 41.51 -4.97 9.47
CA ARG A 523 40.32 -4.86 10.32
C ARG A 523 39.72 -3.46 10.26
N VAL A 524 38.43 -3.39 9.98
CA VAL A 524 37.67 -2.16 9.80
C VAL A 524 36.44 -2.22 10.68
N ALA A 525 36.21 -1.16 11.45
CA ALA A 525 35.00 -0.96 12.21
C ALA A 525 33.92 -0.32 11.32
N TYR A 526 32.67 -0.63 11.58
CA TYR A 526 31.53 -0.05 10.90
C TYR A 526 30.44 0.28 11.93
N LEU A 527 29.87 1.48 11.81
CA LEU A 527 28.74 1.90 12.61
C LEU A 527 27.72 2.61 11.73
N THR A 528 26.44 2.25 11.89
CA THR A 528 25.32 2.91 11.18
C THR A 528 24.77 4.08 12.00
N ARG A 529 24.55 5.23 11.36
CA ARG A 529 23.88 6.39 11.96
C ARG A 529 22.38 6.19 12.14
N SER A 530 21.76 5.44 11.22
CA SER A 530 20.30 5.29 11.17
C SER A 530 19.79 4.10 12.00
N GLY A 531 20.70 3.35 12.65
CA GLY A 531 20.41 2.06 13.28
C GLY A 531 20.27 0.94 12.24
N ARG A 532 20.29 -0.32 12.69
CA ARG A 532 20.14 -1.52 11.82
C ARG A 532 18.82 -1.50 11.04
N GLU A 533 17.76 -1.05 11.71
CA GLU A 533 16.40 -0.94 11.18
C GLU A 533 16.15 0.37 10.40
N ARG A 534 17.15 1.25 10.30
CA ARG A 534 17.06 2.56 9.62
C ARG A 534 15.91 3.46 10.13
N ASN A 535 15.61 3.37 11.41
CA ASN A 535 14.51 4.09 12.07
C ASN A 535 14.96 5.35 12.83
N ILE A 536 16.27 5.64 12.91
CA ILE A 536 16.81 6.82 13.61
C ILE A 536 16.92 8.00 12.62
N PRO A 537 16.07 9.04 12.72
CA PRO A 537 16.18 10.22 11.86
C PRO A 537 17.40 11.07 12.25
N PRO A 538 17.95 11.91 11.34
CA PRO A 538 19.21 12.62 11.57
C PRO A 538 19.32 13.45 12.86
N HIS A 539 18.22 14.06 13.30
CA HIS A 539 18.17 14.86 14.52
C HIS A 539 18.14 14.04 15.83
N ARG A 540 17.90 12.73 15.75
CA ARG A 540 17.90 11.82 16.90
C ARG A 540 19.15 10.93 16.97
N ILE A 541 20.08 11.07 16.02
CA ILE A 541 21.35 10.36 16.06
C ILE A 541 22.11 10.80 17.32
N ASN A 542 22.54 9.81 18.11
CA ASN A 542 23.40 10.02 19.27
C ASN A 542 24.87 10.07 18.84
N HIS A 543 25.30 11.21 18.30
CA HIS A 543 26.65 11.35 17.75
C HIS A 543 27.74 11.21 18.83
N ARG A 544 27.50 11.69 20.06
CA ARG A 544 28.43 11.51 21.19
C ARG A 544 28.66 10.02 21.46
N ALA A 545 27.61 9.23 21.60
CA ALA A 545 27.74 7.79 21.82
C ALA A 545 28.41 7.07 20.64
N ASN A 546 28.06 7.42 19.39
CA ASN A 546 28.66 6.81 18.20
C ASN A 546 30.19 7.04 18.15
N VAL A 547 30.61 8.30 18.25
CA VAL A 547 32.02 8.68 18.13
C VAL A 547 32.82 8.16 19.33
N TRP A 548 32.24 8.19 20.53
CA TRP A 548 32.87 7.63 21.73
C TRP A 548 33.02 6.11 21.63
N ALA A 549 32.01 5.38 21.17
CA ALA A 549 32.09 3.93 21.01
C ALA A 549 33.19 3.50 20.04
N LEU A 550 33.33 4.21 18.91
CA LEU A 550 34.41 3.96 17.96
C LEU A 550 35.79 4.22 18.60
N HIS A 551 35.96 5.35 19.28
CA HIS A 551 37.21 5.67 19.98
C HIS A 551 37.55 4.64 21.06
N HIS A 552 36.55 4.21 21.85
CA HIS A 552 36.72 3.21 22.90
C HIS A 552 37.20 1.86 22.35
N LEU A 553 36.80 1.49 21.13
CA LEU A 553 37.27 0.30 20.44
C LEU A 553 38.61 0.48 19.70
N GLY A 554 39.30 1.61 19.89
CA GLY A 554 40.64 1.85 19.35
C GLY A 554 40.68 2.47 17.95
N VAL A 555 39.54 2.93 17.43
CA VAL A 555 39.50 3.63 16.15
C VAL A 555 40.26 4.96 16.24
N ARG A 556 41.08 5.24 15.23
CA ARG A 556 41.85 6.47 15.06
C ARG A 556 41.43 7.29 13.84
N HIS A 557 40.83 6.64 12.85
CA HIS A 557 40.35 7.30 11.63
C HIS A 557 38.90 6.94 11.33
N ILE A 558 38.08 7.93 10.97
CA ILE A 558 36.67 7.77 10.61
C ILE A 558 36.47 8.27 9.17
N LEU A 559 36.01 7.37 8.31
CA LEU A 559 35.54 7.66 6.95
C LEU A 559 34.01 7.77 6.98
N ALA A 560 33.50 8.99 6.86
CA ALA A 560 32.08 9.29 7.05
C ALA A 560 31.36 9.58 5.73
N ALA A 561 30.60 8.61 5.22
CA ALA A 561 29.77 8.80 4.02
C ALA A 561 28.47 9.53 4.36
N THR A 562 28.09 10.52 3.55
CA THR A 562 26.83 11.25 3.74
C THR A 562 26.20 11.62 2.40
N PRO A 563 24.86 11.60 2.26
CA PRO A 563 24.21 12.26 1.13
C PRO A 563 24.35 13.77 1.29
N ALA A 564 24.47 14.47 0.16
CA ALA A 564 24.58 15.91 0.14
C ALA A 564 23.88 16.53 -1.09
N GLY A 565 23.35 17.74 -0.89
CA GLY A 565 22.91 18.59 -1.98
C GLY A 565 24.05 19.52 -2.41
N ALA A 566 24.39 19.55 -3.70
CA ALA A 566 25.42 20.46 -4.23
C ALA A 566 24.83 21.83 -4.57
N PHE A 567 25.59 22.90 -4.32
CA PHE A 567 25.12 24.24 -4.62
C PHE A 567 25.50 24.73 -6.04
N ASP A 568 26.51 24.13 -6.64
CA ASP A 568 26.90 24.42 -8.02
C ASP A 568 26.27 23.36 -8.97
N PRO A 569 25.40 23.76 -9.91
CA PRO A 569 24.85 22.85 -10.91
C PRO A 569 25.89 22.15 -11.80
N ALA A 570 27.13 22.69 -11.88
CA ALA A 570 28.23 22.02 -12.58
C ALA A 570 28.72 20.76 -11.83
N VAL A 571 28.47 20.68 -10.52
CA VAL A 571 28.75 19.49 -9.70
C VAL A 571 27.58 18.52 -9.83
N GLY A 572 27.61 17.72 -10.89
CA GLY A 572 26.52 16.81 -11.23
C GLY A 572 26.23 15.76 -10.15
N VAL A 573 24.98 15.30 -10.11
CA VAL A 573 24.52 14.17 -9.28
C VAL A 573 25.38 12.93 -9.54
N GLY A 574 25.75 12.22 -8.46
CA GLY A 574 26.70 11.11 -8.48
C GLY A 574 28.16 11.53 -8.33
N THR A 575 28.47 12.84 -8.32
CA THR A 575 29.79 13.33 -7.92
C THR A 575 30.01 13.11 -6.42
N VAL A 576 31.25 12.80 -6.03
CA VAL A 576 31.62 12.71 -4.62
C VAL A 576 32.48 13.91 -4.26
N VAL A 577 31.99 14.75 -3.34
CA VAL A 577 32.73 15.87 -2.78
C VAL A 577 33.41 15.42 -1.48
N VAL A 578 34.71 15.65 -1.36
CA VAL A 578 35.47 15.39 -0.13
C VAL A 578 35.89 16.75 0.43
N PRO A 579 35.03 17.42 1.24
CA PRO A 579 35.30 18.76 1.73
C PRO A 579 36.50 18.81 2.68
N ASP A 580 37.13 19.97 2.80
CA ASP A 580 38.19 20.28 3.77
C ASP A 580 37.74 21.27 4.87
N GLN A 581 36.58 21.90 4.68
CA GLN A 581 36.00 22.87 5.61
C GLN A 581 34.53 22.57 5.92
N LEU A 582 34.08 23.02 7.10
CA LEU A 582 32.72 22.78 7.60
C LEU A 582 32.13 24.05 8.20
N VAL A 583 30.84 24.28 7.94
CA VAL A 583 30.05 25.33 8.61
C VAL A 583 28.88 24.69 9.34
N ASP A 584 28.74 24.97 10.64
CA ASP A 584 27.59 24.53 11.42
C ASP A 584 26.40 25.50 11.32
N ARG A 585 25.24 24.96 10.94
CA ARG A 585 23.91 25.59 11.00
C ARG A 585 22.90 24.69 11.70
N THR A 586 23.36 23.69 12.44
CA THR A 586 22.51 22.72 13.14
C THR A 586 21.98 23.26 14.47
N GLY A 587 22.69 24.20 15.11
CA GLY A 587 22.32 24.77 16.41
C GLY A 587 22.25 23.72 17.53
N ARG A 588 23.04 22.65 17.41
CA ARG A 588 23.11 21.56 18.39
C ARG A 588 23.79 22.04 19.68
N THR A 589 23.57 21.28 20.74
CA THR A 589 24.18 21.52 22.06
C THR A 589 24.86 20.26 22.59
N ASP A 590 24.83 19.17 21.82
CA ASP A 590 25.39 17.87 22.13
C ASP A 590 26.67 17.61 21.31
N ASP A 591 27.49 18.64 21.13
CA ASP A 591 28.58 18.72 20.17
C ASP A 591 30.00 18.73 20.78
N THR A 592 30.10 18.55 22.10
CA THR A 592 31.36 18.42 22.84
C THR A 592 31.33 17.27 23.85
N PHE A 593 32.46 16.70 24.25
CA PHE A 593 32.62 15.81 25.40
C PHE A 593 32.99 16.54 26.69
N HIS A 594 33.26 17.85 26.63
CA HIS A 594 33.74 18.66 27.74
C HIS A 594 32.65 19.63 28.22
N ASP A 595 31.56 19.11 28.78
CA ASP A 595 30.42 19.93 29.23
C ASP A 595 30.76 20.82 30.45
N ASP A 596 31.68 20.36 31.33
CA ASP A 596 32.00 20.99 32.62
C ASP A 596 33.50 21.37 32.76
N GLU A 597 34.29 21.28 31.70
CA GLU A 597 35.74 21.51 31.70
C GLU A 597 36.16 22.64 30.75
N ASP A 598 37.17 23.45 31.14
CA ASP A 598 37.74 24.50 30.26
C ASP A 598 38.79 23.88 29.31
N VAL A 599 38.31 23.14 28.32
CA VAL A 599 39.13 22.52 27.27
C VAL A 599 38.95 23.28 25.95
N ARG A 600 40.08 23.56 25.26
CA ARG A 600 40.07 24.22 23.95
C ARG A 600 40.75 23.33 22.92
N VAL A 601 39.96 22.79 21.99
CA VAL A 601 40.45 21.98 20.87
C VAL A 601 40.38 22.81 19.59
N SER A 602 41.47 22.84 18.82
CA SER A 602 41.50 23.54 17.54
C SER A 602 40.62 22.81 16.52
N PHE A 603 39.60 23.51 16.00
CA PHE A 603 38.71 23.01 14.96
C PHE A 603 38.89 23.72 13.61
N ALA A 604 40.00 24.44 13.44
CA ALA A 604 40.32 25.18 12.20
C ALA A 604 40.48 24.26 10.97
N GLN A 605 40.87 23.02 11.20
CA GLN A 605 40.90 21.95 10.19
C GLN A 605 40.00 20.82 10.71
N PRO A 606 38.70 20.83 10.33
CA PRO A 606 37.72 19.87 10.84
C PRO A 606 37.91 18.48 10.24
N PHE A 607 38.47 18.40 9.04
CA PHE A 607 38.74 17.16 8.33
C PHE A 607 40.25 16.86 8.28
N SER A 608 40.61 15.59 8.44
CA SER A 608 42.00 15.12 8.54
C SER A 608 42.60 14.85 7.16
N ASP A 609 43.72 15.52 6.83
CA ASP A 609 44.40 15.36 5.53
C ASP A 609 44.75 13.91 5.18
N PRO A 610 45.37 13.11 6.08
CA PRO A 610 45.62 11.70 5.79
C PRO A 610 44.34 10.91 5.46
N THR A 611 43.27 11.18 6.21
CA THR A 611 41.97 10.49 6.08
C THR A 611 41.26 10.89 4.79
N ARG A 612 41.30 12.18 4.42
CA ARG A 612 40.80 12.70 3.14
C ARG A 612 41.58 12.14 1.96
N ALA A 613 42.92 12.16 2.03
CA ALA A 613 43.78 11.68 0.96
C ALA A 613 43.53 10.21 0.61
N ALA A 614 43.35 9.35 1.62
CA ALA A 614 43.00 7.95 1.41
C ALA A 614 41.62 7.77 0.75
N ALA A 615 40.61 8.55 1.18
CA ALA A 615 39.28 8.53 0.57
C ALA A 615 39.34 8.95 -0.90
N ILE A 616 40.01 10.06 -1.21
CA ILE A 616 40.16 10.60 -2.57
C ILE A 616 40.90 9.62 -3.47
N ALA A 617 41.99 9.02 -3.00
CA ALA A 617 42.75 8.03 -3.75
C ALA A 617 41.88 6.80 -4.12
N ALA A 618 41.16 6.24 -3.16
CA ALA A 618 40.29 5.08 -3.39
C ALA A 618 39.10 5.40 -4.31
N LEU A 619 38.51 6.59 -4.19
CA LEU A 619 37.43 7.04 -5.07
C LEU A 619 37.93 7.21 -6.52
N ARG A 620 39.10 7.83 -6.72
CA ARG A 620 39.70 8.00 -8.05
C ARG A 620 40.09 6.67 -8.69
N ASP A 621 40.62 5.72 -7.92
CA ASP A 621 40.92 4.35 -8.39
C ASP A 621 39.66 3.66 -8.94
N GLN A 622 38.52 3.87 -8.28
CA GLN A 622 37.22 3.36 -8.73
C GLN A 622 36.50 4.27 -9.75
N ARG A 623 37.22 5.19 -10.39
CA ARG A 623 36.72 6.08 -11.44
C ARG A 623 35.51 6.93 -11.01
N TRP A 624 35.44 7.31 -9.74
CA TRP A 624 34.48 8.33 -9.30
C TRP A 624 34.87 9.69 -9.87
N VAL A 625 33.87 10.51 -10.18
CA VAL A 625 34.08 11.94 -10.34
C VAL A 625 34.21 12.51 -8.92
N VAL A 626 35.39 13.04 -8.60
CA VAL A 626 35.71 13.49 -7.24
C VAL A 626 36.04 14.98 -7.26
N ALA A 627 35.33 15.76 -6.45
CA ALA A 627 35.71 17.12 -6.10
C ALA A 627 36.49 17.09 -4.79
N ASP A 628 37.75 17.54 -4.84
CA ASP A 628 38.67 17.59 -3.70
C ASP A 628 38.70 19.00 -3.11
N GLY A 629 38.28 19.13 -1.86
CA GLY A 629 38.19 20.40 -1.15
C GLY A 629 36.77 20.96 -1.13
N GLY A 630 36.61 22.12 -0.49
CA GLY A 630 35.34 22.83 -0.41
C GLY A 630 34.70 22.76 0.98
N VAL A 631 33.61 23.51 1.13
CA VAL A 631 32.89 23.72 2.38
C VAL A 631 31.59 22.94 2.38
N VAL A 632 31.42 22.06 3.38
CA VAL A 632 30.12 21.46 3.70
C VAL A 632 29.39 22.26 4.77
N VAL A 633 28.15 22.68 4.48
CA VAL A 633 27.27 23.25 5.49
C VAL A 633 26.42 22.16 6.13
N ALA A 634 26.53 22.02 7.45
CA ALA A 634 25.74 21.09 8.23
C ALA A 634 24.43 21.76 8.70
N ILE A 635 23.28 21.22 8.30
CA ILE A 635 21.96 21.70 8.73
C ILE A 635 21.25 20.68 9.62
N ARG A 636 20.33 21.16 10.47
CA ARG A 636 19.54 20.26 11.32
C ARG A 636 18.50 19.51 10.47
N GLY A 637 18.61 18.18 10.38
CA GLY A 637 17.55 17.32 9.86
C GLY A 637 16.31 17.27 10.77
N PRO A 638 15.20 16.63 10.37
CA PRO A 638 14.99 15.87 9.13
C PRO A 638 14.58 16.77 7.96
N ARG A 639 14.55 18.09 8.15
CA ARG A 639 14.23 19.05 7.07
C ARG A 639 15.37 19.13 6.05
N PHE A 640 15.01 19.44 4.82
CA PHE A 640 15.94 20.00 3.83
C PHE A 640 16.04 21.52 3.99
N SER A 641 16.97 22.14 3.27
CA SER A 641 17.08 23.60 3.20
C SER A 641 15.84 24.20 2.54
N THR A 642 15.48 25.41 2.97
CA THR A 642 14.63 26.28 2.14
C THR A 642 15.44 26.83 0.98
N ALA A 643 14.80 27.18 -0.15
CA ALA A 643 15.46 27.84 -1.27
C ALA A 643 16.24 29.12 -0.87
N ALA A 644 15.75 29.85 0.14
CA ALA A 644 16.41 31.02 0.64
C ALA A 644 17.71 30.67 1.37
N GLU A 645 17.70 29.60 2.18
CA GLU A 645 18.90 29.06 2.82
C GLU A 645 19.89 28.55 1.79
N SER A 646 19.46 27.74 0.82
CA SER A 646 20.35 27.21 -0.24
C SER A 646 21.01 28.32 -1.05
N ARG A 647 20.25 29.34 -1.47
CA ARG A 647 20.82 30.52 -2.15
C ARG A 647 21.76 31.32 -1.25
N TRP A 648 21.44 31.43 0.04
CA TRP A 648 22.30 32.13 0.98
C TRP A 648 23.63 31.38 1.18
N TYR A 649 23.57 30.05 1.38
CA TYR A 649 24.72 29.17 1.50
C TYR A 649 25.61 29.24 0.25
N ALA A 650 25.00 29.13 -0.94
CA ALA A 650 25.72 29.28 -2.22
C ALA A 650 26.36 30.66 -2.36
N ALA A 651 25.66 31.73 -1.96
CA ALA A 651 26.20 33.08 -1.99
C ALA A 651 27.36 33.31 -0.98
N GLN A 652 27.51 32.45 0.03
CA GLN A 652 28.69 32.45 0.90
C GLN A 652 29.88 31.71 0.28
N GLY A 653 29.72 31.12 -0.91
CA GLY A 653 30.74 30.30 -1.56
C GLY A 653 30.92 28.94 -0.90
N TRP A 654 29.87 28.39 -0.28
CA TRP A 654 29.88 27.01 0.21
C TRP A 654 29.45 26.06 -0.90
N ASP A 655 29.88 24.81 -0.82
CA ASP A 655 29.82 23.87 -1.96
C ASP A 655 28.68 22.86 -1.84
N VAL A 656 28.49 22.29 -0.65
CA VAL A 656 27.48 21.24 -0.42
C VAL A 656 26.77 21.39 0.93
N VAL A 657 25.53 20.90 1.03
CA VAL A 657 24.77 20.80 2.28
C VAL A 657 24.54 19.36 2.69
N SER A 658 24.65 19.07 3.99
CA SER A 658 24.33 17.77 4.54
C SER A 658 23.85 17.87 6.00
N THR A 659 23.35 16.78 6.59
CA THR A 659 22.77 16.80 7.95
C THR A 659 23.61 16.16 9.04
N THR A 660 24.66 15.42 8.70
CA THR A 660 25.41 14.58 9.65
C THR A 660 26.89 14.91 9.88
N PRO A 661 27.62 15.66 9.01
CA PRO A 661 29.05 15.95 9.24
C PRO A 661 29.34 16.68 10.57
N TYR A 662 28.39 17.48 11.05
CA TYR A 662 28.41 18.09 12.38
C TYR A 662 27.35 17.40 13.27
N PRO A 663 27.65 17.03 14.53
CA PRO A 663 28.85 17.36 15.30
C PRO A 663 29.97 16.30 15.23
N GLU A 664 29.87 15.29 14.36
CA GLU A 664 30.81 14.16 14.34
C GLU A 664 32.27 14.59 14.13
N ALA A 665 32.52 15.54 13.23
CA ALA A 665 33.86 16.06 13.02
C ALA A 665 34.42 16.75 14.28
N ALA A 666 33.61 17.52 15.00
CA ALA A 666 34.02 18.21 16.24
C ALA A 666 34.36 17.19 17.34
N LEU A 667 33.46 16.24 17.58
CA LEU A 667 33.64 15.17 18.56
C LEU A 667 34.87 14.30 18.25
N ALA A 668 35.10 13.98 16.97
CA ALA A 668 36.27 13.21 16.57
C ALA A 668 37.58 13.97 16.85
N ARG A 669 37.58 15.30 16.65
CA ARG A 669 38.76 16.14 16.92
C ARG A 669 39.06 16.25 18.41
N GLU A 670 38.05 16.33 19.26
CA GLU A 670 38.24 16.31 20.72
C GLU A 670 38.90 15.02 21.21
N LEU A 671 38.58 13.89 20.58
CA LEU A 671 39.20 12.59 20.87
C LEU A 671 40.51 12.34 20.08
N GLY A 672 41.01 13.33 19.35
CA GLY A 672 42.24 13.22 18.55
C GLY A 672 42.15 12.23 17.38
N MET A 673 40.95 11.89 16.93
CA MET A 673 40.73 11.03 15.75
C MET A 673 40.77 11.84 14.46
N GLY A 674 41.26 11.23 13.38
CA GLY A 674 41.10 11.77 12.04
C GLY A 674 39.70 11.50 11.51
N TYR A 675 39.00 12.52 10.99
CA TYR A 675 37.67 12.38 10.40
C TYR A 675 37.69 12.92 8.97
N ALA A 676 37.07 12.23 8.02
CA ALA A 676 36.86 12.73 6.67
C ALA A 676 35.40 12.55 6.27
N CYS A 677 34.77 13.64 5.81
CA CYS A 677 33.45 13.59 5.20
C CYS A 677 33.59 13.20 3.72
N VAL A 678 32.76 12.25 3.29
CA VAL A 678 32.64 11.81 1.90
C VAL A 678 31.20 12.04 1.47
N ALA A 679 30.96 13.19 0.85
CA ALA A 679 29.64 13.69 0.50
C ALA A 679 29.26 13.25 -0.92
N LEU A 680 28.32 12.30 -1.02
CA LEU A 680 27.76 11.90 -2.31
C LEU A 680 26.66 12.89 -2.71
N VAL A 681 26.84 13.55 -3.85
CA VAL A 681 25.88 14.50 -4.38
C VAL A 681 24.66 13.74 -4.90
N THR A 682 23.53 13.88 -4.21
CA THR A 682 22.25 13.24 -4.56
C THR A 682 21.32 14.18 -5.30
N ASP A 683 21.54 15.48 -5.17
CA ASP A 683 20.71 16.54 -5.71
C ASP A 683 21.49 17.86 -5.70
N HIS A 684 20.89 18.93 -6.24
CA HIS A 684 21.48 20.27 -6.24
C HIS A 684 20.85 21.21 -5.19
N ASP A 685 20.38 20.63 -4.08
CA ASP A 685 19.54 21.28 -3.08
C ASP A 685 18.42 22.11 -3.76
N VAL A 686 18.16 23.32 -3.28
CA VAL A 686 17.12 24.21 -3.81
C VAL A 686 17.73 25.47 -4.45
N ILE A 687 18.57 25.28 -5.47
CA ILE A 687 19.17 26.35 -6.27
C ILE A 687 18.46 26.49 -7.62
N ALA A 688 18.54 27.70 -8.20
CA ALA A 688 17.56 28.34 -9.08
C ALA A 688 17.20 27.66 -10.43
N GLU A 689 17.57 26.41 -10.65
CA GLU A 689 17.19 25.62 -11.84
C GLU A 689 16.57 24.25 -11.50
N THR A 690 16.46 23.85 -10.23
CA THR A 690 15.75 22.63 -9.84
C THR A 690 14.25 22.88 -9.68
N PRO A 691 13.36 22.27 -10.52
CA PRO A 691 11.93 22.59 -10.53
C PRO A 691 11.13 22.04 -9.34
N TRP A 692 11.76 21.31 -8.42
CA TRP A 692 11.10 20.63 -7.29
C TRP A 692 11.95 20.71 -6.01
N PRO A 693 11.34 20.77 -4.82
CA PRO A 693 12.07 20.62 -3.56
C PRO A 693 12.74 19.24 -3.50
N VAL A 694 13.88 19.16 -2.82
CA VAL A 694 14.55 17.88 -2.54
C VAL A 694 13.57 16.96 -1.82
N SER A 695 13.32 15.80 -2.41
CA SER A 695 12.46 14.75 -1.85
C SER A 695 13.31 13.63 -1.31
N GLN A 696 12.90 13.02 -0.20
CA GLN A 696 13.56 11.85 0.36
C GLN A 696 13.65 10.69 -0.65
N GLU A 697 12.64 10.53 -1.51
CA GLU A 697 12.62 9.49 -2.55
C GLU A 697 13.78 9.63 -3.53
N ARG A 698 13.98 10.81 -4.14
CA ARG A 698 15.12 11.07 -5.06
C ARG A 698 16.48 10.88 -4.39
N VAL A 699 16.62 11.36 -3.16
CA VAL A 699 17.84 11.14 -2.38
C VAL A 699 18.08 9.64 -2.22
N GLN A 700 17.03 8.87 -1.92
CA GLN A 700 17.11 7.41 -1.77
C GLN A 700 17.40 6.69 -3.10
N GLU A 701 16.79 7.10 -4.21
CA GLU A 701 17.04 6.52 -5.54
C GLU A 701 18.52 6.63 -5.92
N GLU A 702 19.10 7.84 -5.78
CA GLU A 702 20.52 8.07 -6.10
C GLU A 702 21.44 7.34 -5.13
N LEU A 703 21.07 7.27 -3.85
CA LEU A 703 21.79 6.49 -2.87
C LEU A 703 21.78 5.00 -3.23
N ASP A 704 20.63 4.42 -3.58
CA ASP A 704 20.52 3.00 -3.90
C ASP A 704 21.33 2.66 -5.15
N ALA A 705 21.35 3.54 -6.15
CA ALA A 705 22.16 3.39 -7.36
C ALA A 705 23.68 3.38 -7.07
N ASN A 706 24.13 4.12 -6.06
CA ASN A 706 25.55 4.41 -5.84
C ASN A 706 26.14 3.74 -4.58
N THR A 707 25.31 3.24 -3.67
CA THR A 707 25.71 2.79 -2.33
C THR A 707 26.74 1.66 -2.41
N LEU A 708 26.50 0.58 -3.16
CA LEU A 708 27.45 -0.55 -3.21
C LEU A 708 28.85 -0.12 -3.66
N ARG A 709 28.91 0.71 -4.70
CA ARG A 709 30.16 1.23 -5.24
C ARG A 709 30.87 2.17 -4.26
N LEU A 710 30.12 3.05 -3.59
CA LEU A 710 30.68 3.96 -2.60
C LEU A 710 31.21 3.20 -1.37
N ARG A 711 30.49 2.16 -0.93
CA ARG A 711 30.91 1.30 0.18
C ARG A 711 32.24 0.60 -0.13
N GLU A 712 32.37 0.02 -1.32
CA GLU A 712 33.60 -0.64 -1.77
C GLU A 712 34.77 0.36 -1.83
N ALA A 713 34.56 1.60 -2.28
CA ALA A 713 35.58 2.64 -2.26
C ALA A 713 36.04 2.99 -0.83
N LEU A 714 35.10 3.15 0.10
CA LEU A 714 35.42 3.46 1.49
C LEU A 714 36.13 2.31 2.22
N VAL A 715 35.77 1.06 1.91
CA VAL A 715 36.45 -0.11 2.43
C VAL A 715 37.90 -0.20 1.94
N ARG A 716 38.15 0.13 0.66
CA ARG A 716 39.53 0.24 0.13
C ARG A 716 40.31 1.40 0.75
N ALA A 717 39.68 2.56 0.91
CA ALA A 717 40.30 3.69 1.62
C ALA A 717 40.71 3.28 3.03
N ALA A 718 39.83 2.58 3.76
CA ALA A 718 40.11 2.10 5.12
C ALA A 718 41.31 1.16 5.18
N ALA A 719 41.51 0.31 4.16
CA ALA A 719 42.67 -0.58 4.08
C ALA A 719 44.01 0.18 4.01
N THR A 720 44.03 1.35 3.36
CA THR A 720 45.25 2.16 3.13
C THR A 720 45.64 3.08 4.29
N LEU A 721 44.75 3.33 5.25
CA LEU A 721 44.96 4.28 6.34
C LEU A 721 45.70 3.66 7.52
N SER A 722 47.00 3.97 7.70
CA SER A 722 47.85 3.44 8.78
C SER A 722 47.38 3.87 10.17
#